data_AF-A0A948BD40-F1
#
_entry.id   AF-A0A948BD40-F1
#
_cell.length_a   1.000
_cell.length_b   1.000
_cell.length_c   1.000
_cell.angle_alpha   90.00
_cell.angle_beta   90.00
_cell.angle_gamma   90.00
#
_symmetry.space_group_name_H-M   'P 1'
#
loop_
_entity.id
_entity.type
_entity.pdbx_description
1 polymer ?
#
loop_
_entity_poly.entity_id
_entity_poly.type
_entity_poly.pdbx_seq_one_letter_code
_entity_poly.pdbx_strand_id
1 'polypeptide(L)'
;MTIAQEQIDFTGKTTWAMTVNGGIPGPTLRFQEGDFARIKVHNKMDVDTSIHWHGLLVPPGMDGVPYISFPPIAPGTTFVYEFPIRQSGTYWYHSHTMLQEQRGVYGSIVIEPPQKRFQVDRDYVILLSDWSDEDPHAILKTLKRGSEWYAMEKGSGQSIIGAAMLGMFGDYFTRELQRMPAMDIADVAYDRFLVNGKPEVNLTAEPGDTVRLRIIDGSATTFFHLEFSGGPMEIITADGIDVEPLKMQRFLIGVAETYDVLIKIPEKGAYEFRATAHDASGFTSVKIGDGVFHPAPDVPHPNLYHAMGNLSLKNIFAFTPAGSMDMPDRAVEAGEFDKPGSMMSMHSMGGMEGMDHSMGQGEMDHSSEGKGKGEHDSHGESDMKHGSSDMTGMQHDEESMSKMIHQDHKMMEMHHSKMKKSGHQVNASGKKFSNNFLPLASDVSSSENLAMDGMGDERPWPPYKQLRATQKTAFDQGKTVRDIRLTLDGDMERYVWFINKKALSESDSILIREGEIVRFIMINRTMMHHPMHLHGHFFRVINGQGDYSPLKHTVDVAPMSTTVIEFDANEPGDWFFHCHLLYHMESGMTRVVHYDKFTPPQEVTQIRPTLYNESWYFWGQAEILSSMTEGFITIADTRNNLTFEWEVGWQEVDETEWEGIFIWDRYFNRFFSIFAGADILGEESEIDHTRVILGIHYLMPFLIETRLWVDSDSGARISFEKEFAITPRFSLMGEAEYDTHESGWEGKAALNYSVCKNISLTGQWHSDFYWGGGLIVNF
;
A
#
# COMPACT_ATOMS: atom_id res chain seq x y z
N MET A 1 9.19 4.16 -32.86
CA MET A 1 9.52 3.96 -31.45
C MET A 1 10.28 2.65 -31.34
N THR A 2 11.49 2.67 -30.80
CA THR A 2 12.34 1.47 -30.67
C THR A 2 12.55 1.20 -29.20
N ILE A 3 12.29 -0.03 -28.76
CA ILE A 3 12.55 -0.49 -27.39
C ILE A 3 13.82 -1.34 -27.44
N ALA A 4 14.79 -1.04 -26.60
CA ALA A 4 16.09 -1.73 -26.59
C ALA A 4 16.63 -1.85 -25.16
N GLN A 5 17.51 -2.83 -24.93
CA GLN A 5 18.28 -2.91 -23.70
C GLN A 5 19.55 -2.06 -23.82
N GLU A 6 19.78 -1.17 -22.87
CA GLU A 6 20.97 -0.32 -22.83
C GLU A 6 21.50 -0.23 -21.39
N GLN A 7 22.78 0.13 -21.25
CA GLN A 7 23.38 0.39 -19.95
C GLN A 7 23.14 1.85 -19.54
N ILE A 8 22.65 2.05 -18.33
CA ILE A 8 22.40 3.37 -17.75
C ILE A 8 23.07 3.49 -16.38
N ASP A 9 23.19 4.73 -15.90
CA ASP A 9 23.72 5.04 -14.58
C ASP A 9 22.94 6.22 -13.96
N PHE A 10 22.11 5.93 -12.96
CA PHE A 10 21.41 6.93 -12.15
C PHE A 10 21.97 7.05 -10.71
N THR A 11 22.79 6.11 -10.28
CA THR A 11 23.18 5.91 -8.88
C THR A 11 24.69 6.00 -8.65
N GLY A 12 25.49 6.07 -9.72
CA GLY A 12 26.92 5.80 -9.75
C GLY A 12 27.26 4.34 -10.09
N LYS A 13 26.26 3.50 -10.36
CA LYS A 13 26.41 2.09 -10.74
C LYS A 13 25.77 1.86 -12.10
N THR A 14 26.57 1.39 -13.06
CA THR A 14 26.05 0.97 -14.36
C THR A 14 25.21 -0.29 -14.22
N THR A 15 23.97 -0.23 -14.69
CA THR A 15 23.05 -1.37 -14.75
C THR A 15 22.38 -1.43 -16.12
N TRP A 16 21.93 -2.61 -16.52
CA TRP A 16 21.09 -2.73 -17.71
C TRP A 16 19.74 -2.07 -17.44
N ALA A 17 19.09 -1.57 -18.49
CA ALA A 17 17.75 -1.02 -18.45
C ALA A 17 17.09 -1.19 -19.82
N MET A 18 15.81 -0.87 -19.90
CA MET A 18 15.04 -0.93 -21.14
C MET A 18 14.67 0.50 -21.55
N THR A 19 15.21 0.98 -22.67
CA THR A 19 15.03 2.35 -23.14
C THR A 19 14.00 2.42 -24.26
N VAL A 20 13.32 3.55 -24.35
CA VAL A 20 12.46 3.88 -25.48
C VAL A 20 13.12 4.99 -26.29
N ASN A 21 13.55 4.67 -27.52
CA ASN A 21 14.39 5.53 -28.36
C ASN A 21 15.69 6.00 -27.65
N GLY A 22 16.31 5.16 -26.83
CA GLY A 22 17.57 5.47 -26.14
C GLY A 22 17.42 6.37 -24.91
N GLY A 23 16.19 6.57 -24.41
CA GLY A 23 15.91 7.37 -23.22
C GLY A 23 15.05 6.64 -22.20
N ILE A 24 15.22 7.04 -20.93
CA ILE A 24 14.33 6.76 -19.80
C ILE A 24 14.10 8.11 -19.08
N PRO A 25 12.86 8.64 -19.07
CA PRO A 25 11.71 8.14 -19.80
C PRO A 25 11.91 8.22 -21.33
N GLY A 26 11.07 7.50 -22.06
CA GLY A 26 10.91 7.67 -23.50
C GLY A 26 10.46 9.07 -23.89
N PRO A 27 10.55 9.42 -25.18
CA PRO A 27 10.17 10.74 -25.66
C PRO A 27 8.68 11.04 -25.40
N THR A 28 8.37 12.31 -25.13
CA THR A 28 6.99 12.79 -25.10
C THR A 28 6.38 12.71 -26.50
N LEU A 29 5.31 11.93 -26.65
CA LEU A 29 4.50 11.93 -27.86
C LEU A 29 3.54 13.11 -27.81
N ARG A 30 3.40 13.83 -28.93
CA ARG A 30 2.52 15.00 -29.03
C ARG A 30 1.55 14.83 -30.19
N PHE A 31 0.28 15.02 -29.90
CA PHE A 31 -0.82 14.96 -30.88
C PHE A 31 -1.75 16.16 -30.72
N GLN A 32 -2.61 16.37 -31.71
CA GLN A 32 -3.80 17.20 -31.59
C GLN A 32 -5.03 16.31 -31.55
N GLU A 33 -6.06 16.72 -30.80
CA GLU A 33 -7.35 16.05 -30.85
C GLU A 33 -7.92 16.07 -32.28
N GLY A 34 -8.34 14.91 -32.78
CA GLY A 34 -8.75 14.68 -34.16
C GLY A 34 -7.65 14.10 -35.06
N ASP A 35 -6.40 14.02 -34.60
CA ASP A 35 -5.33 13.31 -35.30
C ASP A 35 -5.63 11.81 -35.44
N PHE A 36 -4.94 11.16 -36.38
CA PHE A 36 -4.88 9.70 -36.45
C PHE A 36 -3.46 9.24 -36.11
N ALA A 37 -3.30 8.60 -34.95
CA ALA A 37 -2.00 8.13 -34.49
C ALA A 37 -1.60 6.88 -35.26
N ARG A 38 -0.34 6.87 -35.74
CA ARG A 38 0.31 5.70 -36.33
C ARG A 38 1.69 5.52 -35.73
N ILE A 39 1.84 4.57 -34.82
CA ILE A 39 3.07 4.39 -34.03
C ILE A 39 3.66 3.02 -34.31
N LYS A 40 4.83 2.99 -34.95
CA LYS A 40 5.59 1.76 -35.18
C LYS A 40 6.47 1.49 -33.97
N VAL A 41 6.19 0.42 -33.25
CA VAL A 41 6.96 -0.03 -32.08
C VAL A 41 7.82 -1.21 -32.48
N HIS A 42 9.13 -1.01 -32.50
CA HIS A 42 10.11 -2.03 -32.86
C HIS A 42 10.79 -2.55 -31.60
N ASN A 43 10.67 -3.85 -31.35
CA ASN A 43 11.34 -4.52 -30.25
C ASN A 43 12.73 -4.99 -30.69
N LYS A 44 13.80 -4.40 -30.15
CA LYS A 44 15.19 -4.83 -30.36
C LYS A 44 15.76 -5.65 -29.19
N MET A 45 14.95 -5.94 -28.19
CA MET A 45 15.33 -6.80 -27.07
C MET A 45 15.24 -8.27 -27.48
N ASP A 46 15.69 -9.15 -26.59
CA ASP A 46 15.62 -10.61 -26.66
C ASP A 46 14.40 -11.21 -25.94
N VAL A 47 13.56 -10.36 -25.35
CA VAL A 47 12.30 -10.70 -24.68
C VAL A 47 11.11 -10.01 -25.36
N ASP A 48 9.91 -10.56 -25.22
CA ASP A 48 8.67 -9.94 -25.67
C ASP A 48 8.45 -8.57 -25.03
N THR A 49 7.66 -7.69 -25.65
CA THR A 49 7.26 -6.41 -25.05
C THR A 49 5.87 -5.99 -25.51
N SER A 50 5.34 -4.95 -24.91
CA SER A 50 4.09 -4.31 -25.29
C SER A 50 4.10 -2.85 -24.86
N ILE A 51 3.18 -2.05 -25.38
CA ILE A 51 2.98 -0.66 -24.97
C ILE A 51 1.48 -0.41 -24.81
N HIS A 52 1.09 -0.12 -23.58
CA HIS A 52 -0.23 0.41 -23.24
C HIS A 52 -0.25 1.94 -23.32
N TRP A 53 -1.37 2.49 -23.79
CA TRP A 53 -1.60 3.93 -23.94
C TRP A 53 -2.49 4.42 -22.79
N HIS A 54 -1.90 4.56 -21.61
CA HIS A 54 -2.61 4.81 -20.37
C HIS A 54 -3.55 6.02 -20.44
N GLY A 55 -4.84 5.75 -20.22
CA GLY A 55 -5.92 6.75 -20.23
C GLY A 55 -6.46 7.09 -21.62
N LEU A 56 -5.93 6.54 -22.71
CA LEU A 56 -6.45 6.77 -24.07
C LEU A 56 -7.59 5.80 -24.42
N LEU A 57 -8.65 6.35 -25.02
CA LEU A 57 -9.77 5.59 -25.56
C LEU A 57 -9.45 5.04 -26.96
N VAL A 58 -8.74 3.91 -26.99
CA VAL A 58 -8.32 3.21 -28.22
C VAL A 58 -9.25 2.04 -28.55
N PRO A 59 -9.21 1.45 -29.77
CA PRO A 59 -9.82 0.16 -30.01
C PRO A 59 -9.15 -0.96 -29.19
N PRO A 60 -9.86 -2.02 -28.75
CA PRO A 60 -9.29 -3.07 -27.90
C PRO A 60 -7.98 -3.67 -28.44
N GLY A 61 -7.89 -3.93 -29.75
CA GLY A 61 -6.69 -4.49 -30.37
C GLY A 61 -5.47 -3.57 -30.41
N MET A 62 -5.64 -2.31 -30.02
CA MET A 62 -4.59 -1.31 -29.94
C MET A 62 -4.27 -0.89 -28.49
N ASP A 63 -4.94 -1.50 -27.51
CA ASP A 63 -4.78 -1.20 -26.09
C ASP A 63 -3.41 -1.61 -25.53
N GLY A 64 -2.79 -2.62 -26.13
CA GLY A 64 -1.40 -2.97 -25.82
C GLY A 64 -1.19 -3.89 -24.61
N VAL A 65 -2.25 -4.52 -24.10
CA VAL A 65 -2.15 -5.55 -23.07
C VAL A 65 -2.07 -6.94 -23.72
N PRO A 66 -0.94 -7.66 -23.60
CA PRO A 66 -0.76 -8.99 -24.17
C PRO A 66 -1.84 -9.98 -23.73
N TYR A 67 -2.19 -10.90 -24.64
CA TYR A 67 -3.08 -12.05 -24.41
C TYR A 67 -4.57 -11.75 -24.18
N ILE A 68 -4.99 -10.49 -24.09
CA ILE A 68 -6.41 -10.10 -23.93
C ILE A 68 -7.06 -9.76 -25.26
N SER A 69 -6.55 -8.69 -25.86
CA SER A 69 -7.03 -8.11 -27.11
C SER A 69 -5.87 -7.87 -28.09
N PHE A 70 -4.63 -8.07 -27.64
CA PHE A 70 -3.40 -7.72 -28.33
C PHE A 70 -2.35 -8.84 -28.16
N PRO A 71 -1.62 -9.27 -29.21
CA PRO A 71 -0.50 -10.22 -29.09
C PRO A 71 0.79 -9.50 -28.65
N PRO A 72 1.66 -10.14 -27.85
CA PRO A 72 2.95 -9.54 -27.49
C PRO A 72 3.82 -9.22 -28.72
N ILE A 73 4.62 -8.16 -28.63
CA ILE A 73 5.59 -7.77 -29.66
C ILE A 73 6.86 -8.61 -29.49
N ALA A 74 7.00 -9.66 -30.28
CA ALA A 74 8.12 -10.59 -30.20
C ALA A 74 9.49 -9.93 -30.47
N PRO A 75 10.59 -10.50 -29.94
CA PRO A 75 11.96 -10.07 -30.22
C PRO A 75 12.25 -9.85 -31.71
N GLY A 76 12.88 -8.72 -32.03
CA GLY A 76 13.26 -8.36 -33.40
C GLY A 76 12.10 -7.94 -34.32
N THR A 77 10.85 -7.97 -33.83
CA THR A 77 9.66 -7.66 -34.65
C THR A 77 9.21 -6.20 -34.48
N THR A 78 8.22 -5.80 -35.27
CA THR A 78 7.59 -4.48 -35.18
C THR A 78 6.08 -4.64 -35.18
N PHE A 79 5.41 -4.01 -34.22
CA PHE A 79 3.97 -3.83 -34.26
C PHE A 79 3.62 -2.38 -34.65
N VAL A 80 2.50 -2.18 -35.33
CA VAL A 80 2.02 -0.85 -35.74
C VAL A 80 0.70 -0.57 -35.05
N TYR A 81 0.72 0.33 -34.08
CA TYR A 81 -0.50 0.84 -33.44
C TYR A 81 -1.14 1.91 -34.32
N GLU A 82 -2.44 1.79 -34.56
CA GLU A 82 -3.21 2.70 -35.39
C GLU A 82 -4.58 2.97 -34.76
N PHE A 83 -4.82 4.21 -34.32
CA PHE A 83 -6.08 4.60 -33.71
C PHE A 83 -6.35 6.10 -33.83
N PRO A 84 -7.62 6.51 -33.87
CA PRO A 84 -7.98 7.93 -33.85
C PRO A 84 -7.73 8.54 -32.46
N ILE A 85 -7.26 9.77 -32.43
CA ILE A 85 -7.14 10.58 -31.22
C ILE A 85 -8.44 11.36 -31.04
N ARG A 86 -9.29 10.90 -30.11
CA ARG A 86 -10.65 11.44 -29.89
C ARG A 86 -10.83 12.15 -28.53
N GLN A 87 -9.73 12.47 -27.88
CA GLN A 87 -9.68 13.16 -26.59
C GLN A 87 -8.45 14.08 -26.56
N SER A 88 -8.39 14.96 -25.57
CA SER A 88 -7.24 15.83 -25.29
C SER A 88 -6.78 15.65 -23.84
N GLY A 89 -5.57 16.08 -23.49
CA GLY A 89 -5.09 16.07 -22.10
C GLY A 89 -3.65 15.57 -21.95
N THR A 90 -3.27 15.33 -20.69
CA THR A 90 -1.98 14.76 -20.30
C THR A 90 -2.18 13.27 -19.97
N TYR A 91 -1.43 12.43 -20.68
CA TYR A 91 -1.47 10.97 -20.57
C TYR A 91 -0.06 10.41 -20.63
N TRP A 92 0.08 9.09 -20.65
CA TRP A 92 1.38 8.44 -20.74
C TRP A 92 1.27 7.07 -21.41
N TYR A 93 2.41 6.47 -21.72
CA TYR A 93 2.51 5.12 -22.22
C TYR A 93 3.51 4.34 -21.38
N HIS A 94 3.27 3.05 -21.23
CA HIS A 94 4.18 2.16 -20.50
C HIS A 94 4.06 0.72 -21.00
N SER A 95 5.02 -0.11 -20.64
CA SER A 95 4.92 -1.53 -20.94
C SER A 95 3.89 -2.22 -20.07
N HIS A 96 3.08 -3.08 -20.69
CA HIS A 96 2.17 -3.99 -19.99
C HIS A 96 2.65 -5.45 -20.12
N THR A 97 3.97 -5.63 -20.15
CA THR A 97 4.62 -6.95 -20.22
C THR A 97 5.51 -7.13 -19.00
N MET A 98 5.11 -8.03 -18.09
CA MET A 98 5.86 -8.36 -16.87
C MET A 98 6.26 -7.08 -16.10
N LEU A 99 7.50 -7.01 -15.63
CA LEU A 99 8.04 -5.90 -14.82
C LEU A 99 8.85 -4.88 -15.64
N GLN A 100 8.61 -4.79 -16.96
CA GLN A 100 9.39 -3.92 -17.87
C GLN A 100 9.23 -2.43 -17.58
N GLU A 101 8.09 -2.02 -17.02
CA GLU A 101 7.81 -0.64 -16.64
C GLU A 101 8.89 -0.08 -15.69
N GLN A 102 9.16 -0.78 -14.58
CA GLN A 102 10.20 -0.35 -13.63
C GLN A 102 11.60 -0.27 -14.27
N ARG A 103 11.81 -0.94 -15.41
CA ARG A 103 13.09 -0.95 -16.14
C ARG A 103 13.24 0.15 -17.17
N GLY A 104 12.23 1.01 -17.33
CA GLY A 104 12.34 2.22 -18.16
C GLY A 104 11.44 2.26 -19.38
N VAL A 105 10.59 1.25 -19.60
CA VAL A 105 9.66 1.24 -20.74
C VAL A 105 8.41 2.06 -20.42
N TYR A 106 8.57 3.38 -20.36
CA TYR A 106 7.48 4.34 -20.16
C TYR A 106 7.83 5.72 -20.72
N GLY A 107 6.83 6.56 -20.96
CA GLY A 107 7.01 7.94 -21.41
C GLY A 107 5.70 8.71 -21.52
N SER A 108 5.77 10.01 -21.78
CA SER A 108 4.59 10.90 -21.72
C SER A 108 3.84 11.04 -23.04
N ILE A 109 2.56 11.37 -22.97
CA ILE A 109 1.72 11.77 -24.10
C ILE A 109 1.05 13.10 -23.77
N VAL A 110 1.13 14.07 -24.68
CA VAL A 110 0.38 15.31 -24.59
C VAL A 110 -0.50 15.46 -25.82
N ILE A 111 -1.80 15.59 -25.60
CA ILE A 111 -2.76 15.79 -26.68
C ILE A 111 -3.38 17.17 -26.53
N GLU A 112 -3.08 18.06 -27.47
CA GLU A 112 -3.59 19.42 -27.44
C GLU A 112 -5.04 19.48 -27.93
N PRO A 113 -5.94 20.19 -27.23
CA PRO A 113 -7.31 20.39 -27.70
C PRO A 113 -7.36 21.29 -28.94
N PRO A 114 -8.45 21.24 -29.74
CA PRO A 114 -8.58 22.07 -30.95
C PRO A 114 -8.56 23.58 -30.65
N GLN A 115 -8.97 23.95 -29.44
CA GLN A 115 -8.93 25.32 -28.92
C GLN A 115 -8.20 25.34 -27.58
N LYS A 116 -7.26 26.28 -27.42
CA LYS A 116 -6.55 26.48 -26.16
C LYS A 116 -7.54 26.81 -25.06
N ARG A 117 -7.56 26.00 -24.00
CA ARG A 117 -8.44 26.18 -22.83
C ARG A 117 -7.84 27.10 -21.76
N PHE A 118 -6.51 27.11 -21.66
CA PHE A 118 -5.77 27.89 -20.67
C PHE A 118 -4.71 28.75 -21.37
N GLN A 119 -4.56 29.99 -20.90
CA GLN A 119 -3.50 30.89 -21.33
C GLN A 119 -2.37 30.83 -20.31
N VAL A 120 -1.22 30.32 -20.74
CA VAL A 120 -0.02 30.13 -19.92
C VAL A 120 1.20 30.62 -20.67
N ASP A 121 2.19 31.10 -19.92
CA ASP A 121 3.44 31.64 -20.48
C ASP A 121 4.43 30.50 -20.78
N ARG A 122 4.42 29.45 -19.96
CA ARG A 122 5.24 28.24 -20.10
C ARG A 122 4.41 26.97 -19.85
N ASP A 123 4.79 25.89 -20.52
CA ASP A 123 4.13 24.60 -20.42
C ASP A 123 5.17 23.46 -20.41
N TYR A 124 5.28 22.75 -19.29
CA TYR A 124 6.29 21.71 -19.07
C TYR A 124 5.65 20.39 -18.68
N VAL A 125 6.24 19.29 -19.16
CA VAL A 125 5.88 17.93 -18.75
C VAL A 125 6.79 17.48 -17.63
N ILE A 126 6.18 16.94 -16.58
CA ILE A 126 6.82 16.44 -15.37
C ILE A 126 6.41 14.97 -15.22
N LEU A 127 7.29 14.06 -15.65
CA LEU A 127 7.09 12.63 -15.49
C LEU A 127 7.91 12.13 -14.30
N LEU A 128 7.23 11.74 -13.24
CA LEU A 128 7.81 11.19 -12.02
C LEU A 128 8.00 9.67 -12.19
N SER A 129 9.08 9.14 -11.62
CA SER A 129 9.31 7.70 -11.57
C SER A 129 10.21 7.33 -10.38
N ASP A 130 10.14 6.07 -9.98
CA ASP A 130 11.06 5.43 -9.05
C ASP A 130 12.08 4.55 -9.80
N TRP A 131 13.28 4.38 -9.21
CA TRP A 131 14.36 3.61 -9.82
C TRP A 131 15.05 2.73 -8.80
N SER A 132 15.27 1.46 -9.16
CA SER A 132 16.09 0.50 -8.42
C SER A 132 17.19 -0.04 -9.31
N ASP A 133 18.39 -0.18 -8.76
CA ASP A 133 19.50 -0.86 -9.45
C ASP A 133 19.36 -2.39 -9.41
N GLU A 134 18.45 -2.90 -8.58
CA GLU A 134 18.14 -4.32 -8.47
C GLU A 134 17.25 -4.79 -9.64
N ASP A 135 17.41 -6.05 -10.03
CA ASP A 135 16.53 -6.67 -11.00
C ASP A 135 15.10 -6.78 -10.43
N PRO A 136 14.06 -6.38 -11.17
CA PRO A 136 12.69 -6.34 -10.67
C PRO A 136 12.16 -7.74 -10.32
N HIS A 137 12.62 -8.80 -10.98
CA HIS A 137 12.26 -10.17 -10.61
C HIS A 137 12.93 -10.58 -9.29
N ALA A 138 14.13 -10.08 -9.00
CA ALA A 138 14.77 -10.29 -7.70
C ALA A 138 14.06 -9.49 -6.58
N ILE A 139 13.57 -8.28 -6.89
CA ILE A 139 12.71 -7.52 -5.98
C ILE A 139 11.44 -8.30 -5.69
N LEU A 140 10.72 -8.77 -6.72
CA LEU A 140 9.50 -9.55 -6.55
C LEU A 140 9.76 -10.85 -5.78
N LYS A 141 10.84 -11.58 -6.06
CA LYS A 141 11.22 -12.78 -5.30
C LYS A 141 11.47 -12.47 -3.81
N THR A 142 12.03 -11.29 -3.51
CA THR A 142 12.25 -10.84 -2.12
C THR A 142 10.92 -10.54 -1.41
N LEU A 143 9.98 -9.93 -2.11
CA LEU A 143 8.64 -9.65 -1.59
C LEU A 143 7.87 -10.96 -1.34
N LYS A 144 7.94 -11.92 -2.28
CA LYS A 144 7.30 -13.24 -2.18
C LYS A 144 7.72 -14.10 -0.98
N ARG A 145 8.89 -13.83 -0.39
CA ARG A 145 9.40 -14.54 0.80
C ARG A 145 9.18 -13.79 2.12
N GLY A 146 8.33 -12.74 2.14
CA GLY A 146 7.98 -12.01 3.36
C GLY A 146 9.13 -11.25 4.02
N SER A 147 10.13 -10.79 3.25
CA SER A 147 11.33 -10.18 3.82
C SER A 147 11.12 -8.72 4.26
N GLU A 148 11.45 -8.41 5.52
CA GLU A 148 11.47 -7.05 6.10
C GLU A 148 12.61 -6.15 5.56
N TRP A 149 13.41 -6.63 4.61
CA TRP A 149 14.61 -5.94 4.15
C TRP A 149 14.31 -4.54 3.61
N TYR A 150 13.28 -4.38 2.78
CA TYR A 150 12.97 -3.07 2.21
C TYR A 150 12.41 -2.09 3.24
N ALA A 151 11.66 -2.57 4.25
CA ALA A 151 11.24 -1.73 5.38
C ALA A 151 12.47 -1.18 6.11
N MET A 152 13.47 -2.04 6.36
CA MET A 152 14.73 -1.60 6.95
C MET A 152 15.49 -0.61 6.06
N GLU A 153 15.61 -0.84 4.74
CA GLU A 153 16.41 0.03 3.87
C GLU A 153 15.90 1.47 3.79
N LYS A 154 14.57 1.64 3.80
CA LYS A 154 13.89 2.95 3.70
C LYS A 154 13.52 3.57 5.06
N GLY A 155 13.73 2.84 6.16
CA GLY A 155 13.60 3.38 7.51
C GLY A 155 12.19 3.25 8.11
N SER A 156 11.38 2.33 7.59
CA SER A 156 10.03 2.02 8.10
C SER A 156 9.99 0.74 8.94
N GLY A 157 11.14 0.16 9.30
CA GLY A 157 11.19 -1.03 10.15
C GLY A 157 10.63 -0.72 11.54
N GLN A 158 9.69 -1.55 12.01
CA GLN A 158 9.03 -1.37 13.30
C GLN A 158 9.54 -2.37 14.34
N SER A 159 9.40 -2.03 15.62
CA SER A 159 9.92 -2.84 16.71
C SER A 159 9.24 -2.57 18.06
N ILE A 160 9.40 -3.51 18.99
CA ILE A 160 8.90 -3.40 20.36
C ILE A 160 9.55 -2.22 21.10
N ILE A 161 10.87 -2.03 20.96
CA ILE A 161 11.57 -0.92 21.61
C ILE A 161 11.13 0.42 20.98
N GLY A 162 10.99 0.49 19.66
CA GLY A 162 10.49 1.69 18.98
C GLY A 162 9.10 2.09 19.47
N ALA A 163 8.17 1.13 19.54
CA ALA A 163 6.84 1.35 20.12
C ALA A 163 6.91 1.83 21.57
N ALA A 164 7.76 1.23 22.41
CA ALA A 164 7.91 1.60 23.81
C ALA A 164 8.43 3.05 23.98
N MET A 165 9.38 3.48 23.13
CA MET A 165 9.92 4.84 23.17
C MET A 165 8.87 5.91 22.86
N LEU A 166 7.88 5.58 22.02
CA LEU A 166 6.76 6.47 21.71
C LEU A 166 5.59 6.36 22.72
N GLY A 167 5.65 5.44 23.69
CA GLY A 167 4.51 5.13 24.56
C GLY A 167 3.38 4.37 23.84
N MET A 168 3.64 3.77 22.68
CA MET A 168 2.70 3.06 21.82
C MET A 168 2.81 1.53 21.93
N PHE A 169 3.34 1.04 23.05
CA PHE A 169 3.48 -0.40 23.32
C PHE A 169 2.12 -1.14 23.22
N GLY A 170 1.04 -0.49 23.66
CA GLY A 170 -0.32 -1.04 23.55
C GLY A 170 -0.81 -1.17 22.11
N ASP A 171 -0.52 -0.18 21.24
CA ASP A 171 -0.89 -0.21 19.84
C ASP A 171 -0.17 -1.33 19.09
N TYR A 172 1.12 -1.52 19.37
CA TYR A 172 1.93 -2.60 18.81
C TYR A 172 1.30 -3.98 19.07
N PHE A 173 1.01 -4.31 20.34
CA PHE A 173 0.40 -5.60 20.69
C PHE A 173 -1.08 -5.70 20.31
N THR A 174 -1.79 -4.58 20.22
CA THR A 174 -3.16 -4.55 19.68
C THR A 174 -3.18 -4.99 18.23
N ARG A 175 -2.24 -4.50 17.42
CA ARG A 175 -2.08 -4.90 16.03
C ARG A 175 -1.73 -6.38 15.91
N GLU A 176 -0.76 -6.86 16.69
CA GLU A 176 -0.42 -8.29 16.70
C GLU A 176 -1.60 -9.17 17.11
N LEU A 177 -2.38 -8.76 18.13
CA LEU A 177 -3.60 -9.46 18.55
C LEU A 177 -4.64 -9.53 17.41
N GLN A 178 -4.71 -8.51 16.56
CA GLN A 178 -5.53 -8.48 15.34
C GLN A 178 -4.95 -9.29 14.18
N ARG A 179 -3.81 -9.98 14.39
CA ARG A 179 -3.06 -10.74 13.37
C ARG A 179 -2.65 -9.86 12.20
N MET A 180 -2.23 -8.64 12.50
CA MET A 180 -1.75 -7.69 11.51
C MET A 180 -0.22 -7.55 11.65
N PRO A 181 0.55 -7.79 10.56
CA PRO A 181 1.99 -7.56 10.56
C PRO A 181 2.29 -6.05 10.65
N ALA A 182 3.58 -5.70 10.67
CA ALA A 182 4.01 -4.31 10.64
C ALA A 182 3.35 -3.55 9.47
N MET A 183 2.92 -2.32 9.75
CA MET A 183 2.38 -1.45 8.70
C MET A 183 3.52 -0.92 7.83
N ASP A 184 3.33 -0.99 6.54
CA ASP A 184 4.17 -0.32 5.55
C ASP A 184 3.26 0.46 4.60
N ILE A 185 3.76 1.56 4.02
CA ILE A 185 2.98 2.37 3.07
C ILE A 185 3.58 2.38 1.66
N ALA A 186 4.72 1.71 1.46
CA ALA A 186 5.34 1.47 0.17
C ALA A 186 6.06 0.12 0.23
N ASP A 187 5.93 -0.81 -0.70
CA ASP A 187 6.53 -2.15 -0.53
C ASP A 187 8.06 -2.18 -0.74
N VAL A 188 8.54 -1.35 -1.67
CA VAL A 188 9.91 -1.41 -2.18
C VAL A 188 10.72 -0.21 -1.71
N ALA A 189 11.98 -0.43 -1.35
CA ALA A 189 12.93 0.65 -1.17
C ALA A 189 13.61 0.97 -2.50
N TYR A 190 13.65 2.24 -2.88
CA TYR A 190 14.21 2.68 -4.17
C TYR A 190 15.56 3.38 -4.04
N ASP A 191 16.42 3.17 -5.03
CA ASP A 191 17.72 3.82 -5.10
C ASP A 191 17.60 5.29 -5.51
N ARG A 192 16.66 5.64 -6.40
CA ARG A 192 16.40 7.04 -6.78
C ARG A 192 14.92 7.31 -7.01
N PHE A 193 14.49 8.51 -6.66
CA PHE A 193 13.29 9.13 -7.22
C PHE A 193 13.71 10.11 -8.31
N LEU A 194 12.99 10.10 -9.44
CA LEU A 194 13.37 10.80 -10.66
C LEU A 194 12.23 11.67 -11.18
N VAL A 195 12.59 12.80 -11.76
CA VAL A 195 11.74 13.64 -12.60
C VAL A 195 12.37 13.74 -13.99
N ASN A 196 11.64 13.35 -15.03
CA ASN A 196 12.13 13.29 -16.40
C ASN A 196 13.50 12.58 -16.53
N GLY A 197 13.68 11.49 -15.78
CA GLY A 197 14.90 10.67 -15.78
C GLY A 197 16.07 11.25 -14.99
N LYS A 198 15.84 12.24 -14.11
CA LYS A 198 16.89 12.86 -13.29
C LYS A 198 16.45 13.11 -11.84
N PRO A 199 17.35 13.05 -10.86
CA PRO A 199 17.04 13.45 -9.47
C PRO A 199 16.67 14.94 -9.32
N GLU A 200 17.18 15.78 -10.23
CA GLU A 200 16.88 17.21 -10.25
C GLU A 200 16.79 17.72 -11.69
N VAL A 201 15.82 18.58 -11.95
CA VAL A 201 15.66 19.31 -13.21
C VAL A 201 15.56 20.81 -12.96
N ASN A 202 16.21 21.61 -13.81
CA ASN A 202 16.08 23.07 -13.81
C ASN A 202 15.18 23.49 -14.97
N LEU A 203 14.12 24.26 -14.68
CA LEU A 203 13.22 24.85 -15.66
C LEU A 203 13.33 26.37 -15.65
N THR A 204 13.37 26.95 -16.84
CA THR A 204 13.41 28.40 -17.01
C THR A 204 12.00 28.99 -16.92
N ALA A 205 11.83 30.04 -16.11
CA ALA A 205 10.61 30.84 -16.08
C ALA A 205 10.95 32.27 -15.62
N GLU A 206 10.24 33.25 -16.15
CA GLU A 206 10.41 34.66 -15.78
C GLU A 206 9.55 35.01 -14.56
N PRO A 207 9.97 35.98 -13.73
CA PRO A 207 9.13 36.50 -12.66
C PRO A 207 7.77 36.94 -13.19
N GLY A 208 6.70 36.47 -12.54
CA GLY A 208 5.33 36.73 -12.97
C GLY A 208 4.83 35.80 -14.07
N ASP A 209 5.61 34.86 -14.61
CA ASP A 209 5.09 33.82 -15.52
C ASP A 209 4.01 32.99 -14.82
N THR A 210 2.92 32.70 -15.52
CA THR A 210 2.03 31.60 -15.19
C THR A 210 2.53 30.34 -15.92
N VAL A 211 3.01 29.36 -15.16
CA VAL A 211 3.58 28.11 -15.70
C VAL A 211 2.59 26.98 -15.49
N ARG A 212 2.33 26.20 -16.54
CA ARG A 212 1.64 24.90 -16.42
C ARG A 212 2.65 23.78 -16.26
N LEU A 213 2.45 22.96 -15.24
CA LEU A 213 3.15 21.69 -15.05
C LEU A 213 2.16 20.56 -15.33
N ARG A 214 2.46 19.73 -16.32
CA ARG A 214 1.72 18.52 -16.69
C ARG A 214 2.35 17.33 -15.98
N ILE A 215 1.80 16.96 -14.83
CA ILE A 215 2.39 15.99 -13.92
C ILE A 215 1.80 14.62 -14.19
N ILE A 216 2.69 13.63 -14.30
CA ILE A 216 2.37 12.22 -14.49
C ILE A 216 3.16 11.45 -13.43
N ASP A 217 2.48 10.62 -12.65
CA ASP A 217 3.15 9.61 -11.83
C ASP A 217 3.27 8.31 -12.61
N GLY A 218 4.45 8.06 -13.18
CA GLY A 218 4.77 6.84 -13.94
C GLY A 218 5.68 5.90 -13.16
N SER A 219 5.55 5.89 -11.84
CA SER A 219 6.33 5.05 -10.92
C SER A 219 5.83 3.63 -10.89
N ALA A 220 6.69 2.67 -10.53
CA ALA A 220 6.25 1.28 -10.37
C ALA A 220 5.41 1.09 -9.10
N THR A 221 5.75 1.76 -7.99
CA THR A 221 4.95 1.67 -6.75
C THR A 221 4.87 2.95 -5.93
N THR A 222 5.63 3.99 -6.27
CA THR A 222 5.77 5.17 -5.40
C THR A 222 4.66 6.19 -5.64
N PHE A 223 3.94 6.55 -4.58
CA PHE A 223 3.08 7.74 -4.52
C PHE A 223 3.91 8.96 -4.13
N PHE A 224 3.52 10.17 -4.56
CA PHE A 224 4.24 11.40 -4.21
C PHE A 224 3.38 12.50 -3.57
N HIS A 225 3.86 13.07 -2.48
CA HIS A 225 3.41 14.38 -2.01
C HIS A 225 4.04 15.46 -2.89
N LEU A 226 3.20 16.21 -3.60
CA LEU A 226 3.59 17.29 -4.48
C LEU A 226 3.45 18.63 -3.77
N GLU A 227 4.48 19.46 -3.86
CA GLU A 227 4.45 20.82 -3.29
C GLU A 227 5.34 21.80 -4.06
N PHE A 228 4.84 23.02 -4.24
CA PHE A 228 5.60 24.14 -4.78
C PHE A 228 5.90 25.18 -3.68
N SER A 229 7.18 25.50 -3.51
CA SER A 229 7.63 26.44 -2.47
C SER A 229 7.29 27.91 -2.77
N GLY A 230 6.95 28.23 -4.01
CA GLY A 230 6.59 29.59 -4.43
C GLY A 230 5.15 29.99 -4.14
N GLY A 231 4.30 29.05 -3.68
CA GLY A 231 2.90 29.29 -3.34
C GLY A 231 2.00 28.13 -3.72
N PRO A 232 0.66 28.30 -3.57
CA PRO A 232 -0.28 27.23 -3.89
C PRO A 232 -0.27 26.90 -5.38
N MET A 233 -0.41 25.62 -5.67
CA MET A 233 -0.66 25.09 -7.01
C MET A 233 -2.15 25.10 -7.29
N GLU A 234 -2.56 25.46 -8.49
CA GLU A 234 -3.96 25.43 -8.91
C GLU A 234 -4.18 24.25 -9.87
N ILE A 235 -4.82 23.18 -9.40
CA ILE A 235 -5.18 22.02 -10.21
C ILE A 235 -6.26 22.43 -11.20
N ILE A 236 -6.02 22.20 -12.49
CA ILE A 236 -6.95 22.55 -13.58
C ILE A 236 -7.41 21.34 -14.39
N THR A 237 -6.66 20.24 -14.36
CA THR A 237 -7.07 18.95 -14.94
C THR A 237 -6.72 17.80 -14.01
N ALA A 238 -7.51 16.74 -14.05
CA ALA A 238 -7.21 15.44 -13.44
C ALA A 238 -7.43 14.35 -14.51
N ASP A 239 -6.47 13.47 -14.71
CA ASP A 239 -6.51 12.38 -15.69
C ASP A 239 -6.83 12.87 -17.12
N GLY A 240 -6.28 14.03 -17.49
CA GLY A 240 -6.53 14.69 -18.78
C GLY A 240 -7.89 15.38 -18.93
N ILE A 241 -8.75 15.35 -17.92
CA ILE A 241 -10.08 15.97 -17.93
C ILE A 241 -10.09 17.28 -17.12
N ASP A 242 -10.71 18.33 -17.66
CA ASP A 242 -10.81 19.63 -17.00
C ASP A 242 -11.67 19.55 -15.73
N VAL A 243 -11.16 20.14 -14.64
CA VAL A 243 -11.85 20.28 -13.36
C VAL A 243 -12.03 21.75 -13.00
N GLU A 244 -12.98 22.07 -12.12
CA GLU A 244 -13.04 23.40 -11.53
C GLU A 244 -11.72 23.68 -10.79
N PRO A 245 -11.08 24.85 -11.02
CA PRO A 245 -9.77 25.14 -10.45
C PRO A 245 -9.72 24.97 -8.94
N LEU A 246 -8.81 24.13 -8.46
CA LEU A 246 -8.65 23.80 -7.05
C LEU A 246 -7.25 24.19 -6.57
N LYS A 247 -7.18 25.15 -5.64
CA LYS A 247 -5.91 25.61 -5.07
C LYS A 247 -5.48 24.72 -3.90
N MET A 248 -4.26 24.21 -3.97
CA MET A 248 -3.68 23.36 -2.93
C MET A 248 -2.21 23.71 -2.71
N GLN A 249 -1.80 23.76 -1.44
CA GLN A 249 -0.38 23.90 -1.10
C GLN A 249 0.37 22.57 -1.32
N ARG A 250 -0.25 21.48 -0.88
CA ARG A 250 0.26 20.11 -0.99
C ARG A 250 -0.88 19.16 -1.30
N PHE A 251 -0.63 18.14 -2.13
CA PHE A 251 -1.56 17.02 -2.33
C PHE A 251 -0.78 15.76 -2.68
N LEU A 252 -1.41 14.59 -2.47
CA LEU A 252 -0.86 13.29 -2.86
C LEU A 252 -1.31 12.96 -4.29
N ILE A 253 -0.37 12.56 -5.14
CA ILE A 253 -0.64 11.91 -6.42
C ILE A 253 -0.38 10.40 -6.26
N GLY A 254 -1.31 9.59 -6.76
CA GLY A 254 -1.14 8.14 -6.85
C GLY A 254 -0.50 7.70 -8.15
N VAL A 255 0.05 6.48 -8.14
CA VAL A 255 0.64 5.86 -9.33
C VAL A 255 -0.39 5.85 -10.46
N ALA A 256 0.07 6.22 -11.65
CA ALA A 256 -0.71 6.29 -12.89
C ALA A 256 -1.77 7.38 -12.97
N GLU A 257 -1.81 8.31 -12.02
CA GLU A 257 -2.63 9.51 -12.12
C GLU A 257 -1.91 10.62 -12.89
N THR A 258 -2.69 11.53 -13.48
CA THR A 258 -2.15 12.76 -14.08
C THR A 258 -2.86 13.99 -13.55
N TYR A 259 -2.10 15.06 -13.36
CA TYR A 259 -2.63 16.36 -12.95
C TYR A 259 -1.92 17.48 -13.71
N ASP A 260 -2.68 18.38 -14.33
CA ASP A 260 -2.11 19.65 -14.78
C ASP A 260 -2.37 20.70 -13.69
N VAL A 261 -1.29 21.37 -13.28
CA VAL A 261 -1.37 22.48 -12.30
C VAL A 261 -0.83 23.77 -12.89
N LEU A 262 -1.43 24.88 -12.49
CA LEU A 262 -0.91 26.22 -12.72
C LEU A 262 -0.16 26.70 -11.48
N ILE A 263 1.05 27.22 -11.69
CA ILE A 263 1.82 27.92 -10.67
C ILE A 263 2.17 29.32 -11.15
N LYS A 264 2.17 30.28 -10.21
CA LYS A 264 2.60 31.65 -10.49
C LYS A 264 4.03 31.83 -9.98
N ILE A 265 4.94 32.25 -10.86
CA ILE A 265 6.33 32.48 -10.47
C ILE A 265 6.44 33.79 -9.70
N PRO A 266 6.96 33.78 -8.46
CA PRO A 266 7.13 35.00 -7.69
C PRO A 266 8.13 36.00 -8.32
N GLU A 267 8.05 37.26 -7.88
CA GLU A 267 8.82 38.39 -8.45
C GLU A 267 10.36 38.22 -8.38
N LYS A 268 10.88 37.39 -7.47
CA LYS A 268 12.33 37.19 -7.26
C LYS A 268 12.62 35.80 -6.74
N GLY A 269 13.68 35.16 -7.25
CA GLY A 269 14.20 33.90 -6.73
C GLY A 269 13.81 32.71 -7.59
N ALA A 270 14.42 31.57 -7.24
CA ALA A 270 14.14 30.28 -7.83
C ALA A 270 13.42 29.41 -6.80
N TYR A 271 12.38 28.70 -7.21
CA TYR A 271 11.48 27.97 -6.32
C TYR A 271 11.48 26.49 -6.66
N GLU A 272 11.31 25.64 -5.65
CA GLU A 272 11.29 24.21 -5.80
C GLU A 272 9.84 23.72 -5.96
N PHE A 273 9.57 22.97 -7.02
CA PHE A 273 8.50 21.99 -7.05
C PHE A 273 9.10 20.64 -6.66
N ARG A 274 8.67 20.10 -5.52
CA ARG A 274 9.19 18.85 -4.95
C ARG A 274 8.13 17.76 -5.04
N ALA A 275 8.55 16.57 -5.45
CA ALA A 275 7.79 15.34 -5.32
C ALA A 275 8.47 14.44 -4.27
N THR A 276 7.88 14.36 -3.08
CA THR A 276 8.41 13.57 -1.96
C THR A 276 7.69 12.24 -1.89
N ALA A 277 8.42 11.14 -1.87
CA ALA A 277 7.84 9.79 -1.78
C ALA A 277 6.90 9.70 -0.57
N HIS A 278 5.81 8.95 -0.68
CA HIS A 278 4.78 8.90 0.36
C HIS A 278 5.34 8.45 1.70
N ASP A 279 6.23 7.44 1.74
CA ASP A 279 6.99 7.01 2.94
C ASP A 279 8.00 8.05 3.47
N ALA A 280 8.13 9.21 2.81
CA ALA A 280 9.11 10.25 3.06
C ALA A 280 10.57 9.73 3.02
N SER A 281 10.81 8.60 2.36
CA SER A 281 12.14 8.00 2.22
C SER A 281 13.06 8.84 1.33
N GLY A 282 12.53 9.66 0.43
CA GLY A 282 13.31 10.56 -0.42
C GLY A 282 12.43 11.44 -1.31
N PHE A 283 13.04 12.22 -2.19
CA PHE A 283 12.32 13.13 -3.09
C PHE A 283 13.10 13.44 -4.37
N THR A 284 12.38 13.87 -5.40
CA THR A 284 12.96 14.49 -6.60
C THR A 284 12.54 15.95 -6.69
N SER A 285 13.36 16.78 -7.33
CA SER A 285 13.22 18.24 -7.31
C SER A 285 13.20 18.86 -8.71
N VAL A 286 12.29 19.80 -8.91
CA VAL A 286 12.28 20.68 -10.07
C VAL A 286 12.50 22.11 -9.59
N LYS A 287 13.63 22.71 -9.96
CA LYS A 287 13.92 24.11 -9.66
C LYS A 287 13.42 24.99 -10.79
N ILE A 288 12.60 25.98 -10.46
CA ILE A 288 11.91 26.84 -11.42
C ILE A 288 12.27 28.30 -11.17
N GLY A 289 12.77 28.98 -12.20
CA GLY A 289 13.19 30.39 -12.14
C GLY A 289 14.65 30.59 -11.70
N ASP A 290 15.03 31.85 -11.53
CA ASP A 290 16.42 32.28 -11.32
C ASP A 290 16.61 33.10 -10.03
N GLY A 291 17.80 33.01 -9.44
CA GLY A 291 18.19 33.78 -8.25
C GLY A 291 18.34 32.92 -6.98
N VAL A 292 17.98 33.50 -5.83
CA VAL A 292 18.05 32.81 -4.52
C VAL A 292 17.11 31.63 -4.53
N PHE A 293 17.60 30.44 -4.20
CA PHE A 293 16.81 29.22 -4.18
C PHE A 293 15.99 29.09 -2.90
N HIS A 294 14.70 28.79 -3.07
CA HIS A 294 13.72 28.57 -2.01
C HIS A 294 13.27 27.10 -2.05
N PRO A 295 13.78 26.24 -1.15
CA PRO A 295 13.37 24.84 -1.11
C PRO A 295 11.94 24.68 -0.60
N ALA A 296 11.26 23.61 -1.03
CA ALA A 296 9.98 23.17 -0.47
C ALA A 296 10.19 22.66 0.97
N PRO A 297 9.17 22.80 1.85
CA PRO A 297 9.22 22.26 3.19
C PRO A 297 9.28 20.72 3.17
N ASP A 298 9.88 20.14 4.19
CA ASP A 298 9.95 18.69 4.33
C ASP A 298 8.55 18.13 4.67
N VAL A 299 8.26 16.93 4.17
CA VAL A 299 7.07 16.17 4.54
C VAL A 299 7.41 15.35 5.78
N PRO A 300 6.63 15.44 6.89
CA PRO A 300 6.85 14.60 8.05
C PRO A 300 6.77 13.11 7.70
N HIS A 301 7.48 12.26 8.44
CA HIS A 301 7.38 10.81 8.27
C HIS A 301 6.01 10.30 8.75
N PRO A 302 5.49 9.22 8.14
CA PRO A 302 4.24 8.61 8.58
C PRO A 302 4.40 7.99 9.98
N ASN A 303 3.34 8.08 10.78
CA ASN A 303 3.23 7.29 12.00
C ASN A 303 2.77 5.87 11.64
N LEU A 304 3.69 4.90 11.72
CA LEU A 304 3.43 3.50 11.37
C LEU A 304 3.04 2.62 12.57
N TYR A 305 3.10 3.15 13.80
CA TYR A 305 2.77 2.43 15.03
C TYR A 305 1.29 2.54 15.41
N HIS A 306 0.58 3.55 14.90
CA HIS A 306 -0.79 3.81 15.31
C HIS A 306 -1.72 2.71 14.79
N ALA A 307 -2.45 2.06 15.70
CA ALA A 307 -3.41 1.03 15.32
C ALA A 307 -4.59 1.64 14.54
N MET A 308 -5.06 0.95 13.50
CA MET A 308 -6.25 1.35 12.76
C MET A 308 -7.49 0.66 13.35
N GLY A 309 -8.31 1.42 14.09
CA GLY A 309 -9.65 1.00 14.54
C GLY A 309 -9.73 0.35 15.93
N ASN A 310 -10.95 0.04 16.36
CA ASN A 310 -11.26 -0.45 17.71
C ASN A 310 -11.15 -1.98 17.83
N LEU A 311 -10.67 -2.45 18.99
CA LEU A 311 -10.69 -3.85 19.40
C LEU A 311 -12.13 -4.31 19.71
N SER A 312 -12.64 -5.28 18.94
CA SER A 312 -13.87 -6.00 19.29
C SER A 312 -13.61 -7.51 19.28
N LEU A 313 -14.32 -8.27 20.13
CA LEU A 313 -14.21 -9.74 20.16
C LEU A 313 -14.56 -10.37 18.80
N LYS A 314 -15.49 -9.76 18.04
CA LYS A 314 -15.81 -10.20 16.68
C LYS A 314 -14.62 -10.02 15.73
N ASN A 315 -13.83 -8.96 15.89
CA ASN A 315 -12.66 -8.66 15.05
C ASN A 315 -11.50 -9.61 15.36
N ILE A 316 -11.28 -9.95 16.64
CA ILE A 316 -10.21 -10.85 17.08
C ILE A 316 -10.42 -12.27 16.53
N PHE A 317 -11.65 -12.79 16.61
CA PHE A 317 -11.99 -14.16 16.20
C PHE A 317 -12.54 -14.29 14.77
N ALA A 318 -12.51 -13.23 13.96
CA ALA A 318 -12.94 -13.32 12.57
C ALA A 318 -12.02 -14.29 11.80
N PHE A 319 -12.56 -15.32 11.16
CA PHE A 319 -11.75 -16.27 10.36
C PHE A 319 -11.08 -15.62 9.13
N THR A 320 -11.43 -14.38 8.80
CA THR A 320 -10.72 -13.49 7.87
C THR A 320 -11.01 -12.04 8.26
N PRO A 321 -10.11 -11.05 8.04
CA PRO A 321 -10.41 -9.63 8.28
C PRO A 321 -11.57 -9.15 7.39
N ALA A 322 -11.75 -9.84 6.26
CA ALA A 322 -12.89 -9.74 5.35
C ALA A 322 -14.26 -9.95 6.01
N GLY A 323 -14.38 -10.80 7.04
CA GLY A 323 -15.65 -11.05 7.74
C GLY A 323 -16.06 -9.93 8.72
N SER A 324 -15.14 -9.04 9.08
CA SER A 324 -15.37 -7.90 9.98
C SER A 324 -15.59 -6.56 9.26
N MET A 325 -15.36 -6.51 7.94
CA MET A 325 -15.28 -5.29 7.13
C MET A 325 -16.39 -5.16 6.07
N ASP A 326 -17.52 -5.87 6.21
CA ASP A 326 -18.67 -5.66 5.33
C ASP A 326 -19.38 -4.35 5.69
N MET A 327 -19.15 -3.31 4.89
CA MET A 327 -20.01 -2.12 4.90
C MET A 327 -21.45 -2.54 4.59
N PRO A 328 -22.44 -2.17 5.41
CA PRO A 328 -23.84 -2.42 5.10
C PRO A 328 -24.27 -1.66 3.84
N ASP A 329 -25.14 -2.29 3.02
CA ASP A 329 -25.63 -1.78 1.73
C ASP A 329 -26.10 -0.31 1.77
N ARG A 330 -26.71 0.09 2.89
CA ARG A 330 -27.19 1.45 3.15
C ARG A 330 -26.09 2.51 3.18
N ALA A 331 -24.89 2.15 3.65
CA ALA A 331 -23.75 3.09 3.70
C ALA A 331 -23.12 3.26 2.31
N VAL A 332 -23.12 2.20 1.50
CA VAL A 332 -22.69 2.25 0.09
C VAL A 332 -23.63 3.13 -0.74
N GLU A 333 -24.94 3.04 -0.53
CA GLU A 333 -25.95 3.87 -1.22
C GLU A 333 -25.86 5.37 -0.89
N ALA A 334 -25.26 5.74 0.24
CA ALA A 334 -25.13 7.13 0.68
C ALA A 334 -23.96 7.90 0.02
N GLY A 335 -23.05 7.21 -0.68
CA GLY A 335 -21.92 7.83 -1.38
C GLY A 335 -20.90 8.52 -0.46
N GLU A 336 -20.85 8.13 0.81
CA GLU A 336 -19.81 8.58 1.73
C GLU A 336 -18.56 7.71 1.50
N PHE A 337 -17.45 8.31 1.07
CA PHE A 337 -16.16 7.66 1.19
C PHE A 337 -15.91 7.41 2.67
N ASP A 338 -15.85 6.15 3.07
CA ASP A 338 -15.39 5.82 4.41
C ASP A 338 -13.94 6.29 4.54
N LYS A 339 -13.70 7.23 5.47
CA LYS A 339 -12.35 7.56 5.91
C LYS A 339 -11.95 6.50 6.92
N PRO A 340 -10.75 5.89 6.88
CA PRO A 340 -10.14 5.39 8.10
C PRO A 340 -10.13 6.51 9.15
N GLY A 341 -11.01 6.39 10.14
CA GLY A 341 -11.36 7.45 11.09
C GLY A 341 -12.86 7.69 11.26
N SER A 342 -13.73 7.35 10.31
CA SER A 342 -15.19 7.39 10.53
C SER A 342 -15.64 6.32 11.53
N MET A 343 -14.92 5.20 11.64
CA MET A 343 -15.06 4.26 12.78
C MET A 343 -14.66 4.86 14.14
N MET A 344 -13.89 5.96 14.17
CA MET A 344 -13.53 6.66 15.42
C MET A 344 -14.62 7.65 15.87
N SER A 345 -15.62 7.97 15.01
CA SER A 345 -16.65 8.97 15.30
C SER A 345 -17.94 8.41 15.93
N MET A 346 -18.00 7.12 16.29
CA MET A 346 -19.15 6.56 17.02
C MET A 346 -19.12 6.84 18.54
N HIS A 347 -18.30 7.79 19.01
CA HIS A 347 -18.29 8.22 20.41
C HIS A 347 -19.17 9.44 20.73
N SER A 348 -20.10 9.84 19.86
CA SER A 348 -21.09 10.90 20.17
C SER A 348 -22.55 10.43 20.14
N MET A 349 -22.83 9.16 20.48
CA MET A 349 -24.20 8.71 20.81
C MET A 349 -24.22 7.83 22.08
N GLY A 350 -23.43 8.20 23.08
CA GLY A 350 -23.63 7.75 24.46
C GLY A 350 -24.68 8.63 25.12
N GLY A 351 -25.96 8.33 24.90
CA GLY A 351 -27.04 9.17 25.43
C GLY A 351 -28.45 8.69 25.11
N MET A 352 -28.75 7.41 25.34
CA MET A 352 -30.12 6.96 25.59
C MET A 352 -30.08 5.82 26.62
N GLU A 353 -29.90 6.20 27.89
CA GLU A 353 -30.40 5.40 29.00
C GLU A 353 -31.94 5.51 29.02
N GLY A 354 -32.60 4.36 29.15
CA GLY A 354 -34.02 4.29 29.51
C GLY A 354 -34.95 3.83 28.40
N MET A 355 -34.97 2.53 28.12
CA MET A 355 -36.23 1.87 27.78
C MET A 355 -36.40 0.59 28.58
N ASP A 356 -37.40 0.68 29.45
CA ASP A 356 -37.82 -0.24 30.49
C ASP A 356 -38.45 -1.52 29.90
N HIS A 357 -38.30 -2.62 30.63
CA HIS A 357 -38.89 -3.91 30.29
C HIS A 357 -40.36 -3.94 30.74
N SER A 358 -41.31 -4.15 29.83
CA SER A 358 -42.55 -4.85 30.18
C SER A 358 -43.28 -5.45 28.98
N MET A 359 -43.38 -6.78 29.01
CA MET A 359 -44.29 -7.61 28.21
C MET A 359 -45.74 -7.37 28.68
N GLY A 360 -46.67 -7.46 27.73
CA GLY A 360 -48.05 -7.02 27.91
C GLY A 360 -49.03 -7.94 28.64
N GLN A 361 -50.24 -7.42 28.79
CA GLN A 361 -51.58 -8.02 28.88
C GLN A 361 -52.51 -6.81 29.15
N GLY A 362 -53.55 -6.53 28.36
CA GLY A 362 -54.81 -7.27 28.33
C GLY A 362 -55.90 -6.40 29.00
N GLU A 363 -56.81 -5.87 28.17
CA GLU A 363 -58.17 -5.36 28.44
C GLU A 363 -58.58 -4.84 29.84
N MET A 364 -59.08 -3.60 29.91
CA MET A 364 -60.53 -3.32 30.12
C MET A 364 -60.81 -1.82 30.39
N ASP A 365 -61.66 -1.26 29.52
CA ASP A 365 -62.81 -0.36 29.69
C ASP A 365 -62.86 0.90 30.58
N HIS A 366 -63.48 1.93 29.95
CA HIS A 366 -64.26 3.08 30.48
C HIS A 366 -63.51 4.11 31.36
N SER A 367 -63.66 5.44 31.27
CA SER A 367 -64.68 6.34 30.71
C SER A 367 -64.21 7.81 30.83
N SER A 368 -64.78 8.66 29.96
CA SER A 368 -65.18 10.07 30.18
C SER A 368 -64.17 11.19 30.50
N GLU A 369 -64.24 12.24 29.65
CA GLU A 369 -64.26 13.69 29.95
C GLU A 369 -63.11 14.29 30.78
N GLY A 370 -62.51 15.45 30.51
CA GLY A 370 -62.93 16.63 29.76
C GLY A 370 -62.45 17.86 30.53
N LYS A 371 -61.71 18.76 29.85
CA LYS A 371 -61.50 20.20 30.11
C LYS A 371 -61.07 20.70 31.51
N GLY A 372 -60.16 21.69 31.50
CA GLY A 372 -60.33 22.89 32.35
C GLY A 372 -59.07 23.48 32.97
N LYS A 373 -58.71 24.69 32.53
CA LYS A 373 -57.79 25.61 33.20
C LYS A 373 -58.43 26.19 34.48
N GLY A 374 -57.61 26.61 35.45
CA GLY A 374 -58.01 27.57 36.48
C GLY A 374 -57.08 27.62 37.68
N GLU A 375 -56.38 28.74 37.86
CA GLU A 375 -55.64 29.16 39.05
C GLU A 375 -56.58 29.55 40.21
N HIS A 376 -56.14 29.40 41.48
CA HIS A 376 -56.08 30.42 42.55
C HIS A 376 -55.95 29.81 43.99
N ASP A 377 -55.01 30.39 44.76
CA ASP A 377 -55.01 30.77 46.21
C ASP A 377 -55.35 29.74 47.31
N SER A 378 -54.49 29.44 48.30
CA SER A 378 -53.95 30.17 49.50
C SER A 378 -54.40 29.37 50.75
N HIS A 379 -53.65 29.08 51.83
CA HIS A 379 -52.91 29.87 52.82
C HIS A 379 -52.11 28.98 53.81
N GLY A 380 -51.07 29.55 54.45
CA GLY A 380 -50.66 29.26 55.85
C GLY A 380 -49.29 28.57 56.03
N GLU A 381 -48.15 29.29 55.98
CA GLU A 381 -47.40 29.94 57.09
C GLU A 381 -46.61 29.02 58.05
N SER A 382 -45.27 29.11 58.02
CA SER A 382 -44.42 29.48 59.18
C SER A 382 -42.96 29.78 58.78
N ASP A 383 -42.65 31.08 58.81
CA ASP A 383 -41.43 31.79 59.19
C ASP A 383 -40.14 31.02 59.59
N MET A 384 -38.98 31.34 58.97
CA MET A 384 -38.05 32.43 59.41
C MET A 384 -36.81 32.60 58.49
N LYS A 385 -36.83 33.69 57.72
CA LYS A 385 -35.82 34.74 57.37
C LYS A 385 -34.30 34.43 57.42
N HIS A 386 -33.59 34.56 56.29
CA HIS A 386 -32.79 35.71 55.77
C HIS A 386 -31.48 36.00 56.55
N GLY A 387 -30.33 36.26 55.94
CA GLY A 387 -29.96 36.52 54.55
C GLY A 387 -28.74 37.45 54.51
N SER A 388 -28.07 37.50 53.34
CA SER A 388 -27.16 38.56 52.84
C SER A 388 -25.85 38.79 53.62
N SER A 389 -24.73 39.26 53.07
CA SER A 389 -24.30 39.71 51.73
C SER A 389 -22.82 40.07 51.86
N ASP A 390 -22.01 39.62 50.91
CA ASP A 390 -21.14 40.43 50.05
C ASP A 390 -19.96 41.28 50.61
N MET A 391 -18.93 41.37 49.75
CA MET A 391 -17.89 42.41 49.60
C MET A 391 -16.54 42.30 50.34
N THR A 392 -15.54 41.92 49.54
CA THR A 392 -14.22 42.58 49.26
C THR A 392 -13.34 43.12 50.40
N GLY A 393 -12.04 42.76 50.36
CA GLY A 393 -10.95 43.70 50.69
C GLY A 393 -9.70 43.17 51.42
N MET A 394 -8.60 43.03 50.67
CA MET A 394 -7.21 43.45 50.98
C MET A 394 -6.30 42.75 52.03
N GLN A 395 -5.14 42.36 51.50
CA GLN A 395 -3.74 42.59 51.95
C GLN A 395 -3.06 41.68 53.00
N HIS A 396 -1.94 41.08 52.50
CA HIS A 396 -0.60 40.81 53.06
C HIS A 396 -0.39 40.71 54.58
N ASP A 397 0.29 39.64 55.04
CA ASP A 397 1.69 39.74 55.48
C ASP A 397 2.30 38.37 55.87
N GLU A 398 3.63 38.39 55.91
CA GLU A 398 4.62 37.32 55.91
C GLU A 398 4.84 36.53 57.23
N GLU A 399 5.50 35.37 57.03
CA GLU A 399 6.69 34.90 57.75
C GLU A 399 6.67 33.80 58.85
N SER A 400 7.71 32.96 58.69
CA SER A 400 8.40 32.04 59.60
C SER A 400 7.86 30.60 59.67
N MET A 401 8.52 29.55 59.14
CA MET A 401 9.91 29.05 59.14
C MET A 401 10.07 27.82 60.05
N SER A 402 10.89 26.87 59.56
CA SER A 402 11.60 25.78 60.26
C SER A 402 10.87 24.42 60.30
N LYS A 403 11.42 23.28 59.82
CA LYS A 403 12.82 22.90 59.56
C LYS A 403 12.95 21.53 58.82
N MET A 404 13.89 21.48 57.86
CA MET A 404 14.93 20.47 57.51
C MET A 404 14.58 18.96 57.44
N ILE A 405 15.02 18.19 56.43
CA ILE A 405 16.43 17.74 56.17
C ILE A 405 16.63 17.21 54.71
N HIS A 406 17.72 17.66 54.04
CA HIS A 406 18.69 17.08 53.05
C HIS A 406 18.27 16.04 51.95
N GLN A 407 18.88 15.91 50.75
CA GLN A 407 19.98 16.56 50.00
C GLN A 407 19.98 16.09 48.52
N ASP A 408 20.40 16.98 47.63
CA ASP A 408 21.01 16.91 46.28
C ASP A 408 21.22 15.58 45.51
N HIS A 409 20.87 15.60 44.21
CA HIS A 409 21.81 15.31 43.11
C HIS A 409 21.50 16.15 41.85
N LYS A 410 22.55 16.78 41.32
CA LYS A 410 22.58 17.67 40.14
C LYS A 410 22.26 16.93 38.82
N MET A 411 21.42 17.54 37.97
CA MET A 411 21.32 17.20 36.55
C MET A 411 22.03 18.27 35.72
N MET A 412 22.91 17.86 34.81
CA MET A 412 23.61 18.70 33.84
C MET A 412 22.64 19.13 32.73
N GLU A 413 22.52 20.44 32.48
CA GLU A 413 21.96 20.99 31.23
C GLU A 413 22.87 20.66 30.05
N MET A 414 22.35 19.94 29.06
CA MET A 414 23.00 19.80 27.75
C MET A 414 22.53 20.91 26.80
N HIS A 415 23.47 21.77 26.44
CA HIS A 415 23.30 22.80 25.41
C HIS A 415 23.08 22.16 24.02
N HIS A 416 21.94 22.46 23.39
CA HIS A 416 21.70 22.16 21.98
C HIS A 416 22.61 22.99 21.07
N SER A 417 23.68 22.38 20.54
CA SER A 417 24.48 22.99 19.47
C SER A 417 23.74 22.85 18.13
N LYS A 418 23.26 23.98 17.59
CA LYS A 418 22.79 24.11 16.21
C LYS A 418 23.90 23.65 15.25
N MET A 419 23.71 22.49 14.62
CA MET A 419 24.50 22.08 13.45
C MET A 419 24.17 23.02 12.29
N LYS A 420 25.22 23.61 11.70
CA LYS A 420 25.14 24.35 10.43
C LYS A 420 24.72 23.37 9.32
N LYS A 421 23.56 23.58 8.70
CA LYS A 421 23.17 22.93 7.44
C LYS A 421 24.14 23.39 6.34
N SER A 422 25.14 22.57 6.03
CA SER A 422 25.94 22.68 4.81
C SER A 422 25.14 22.12 3.63
N GLY A 423 25.06 22.86 2.50
CA GLY A 423 24.63 22.42 1.17
C GLY A 423 23.44 21.44 1.09
N HIS A 424 22.26 21.92 0.65
CA HIS A 424 21.13 21.06 0.33
C HIS A 424 21.51 20.13 -0.84
N GLN A 425 22.04 18.94 -0.54
CA GLN A 425 22.04 17.83 -1.47
C GLN A 425 20.60 17.33 -1.57
N VAL A 426 20.07 17.21 -2.79
CA VAL A 426 18.77 16.57 -3.05
C VAL A 426 18.85 15.15 -2.48
N ASN A 427 17.99 14.83 -1.52
CA ASN A 427 17.97 13.51 -0.92
C ASN A 427 17.10 12.57 -1.78
N ALA A 428 17.59 12.32 -3.00
CA ALA A 428 16.89 11.53 -3.99
C ALA A 428 16.96 10.02 -3.76
N SER A 429 17.82 9.56 -2.84
CA SER A 429 17.90 8.15 -2.47
C SER A 429 16.80 7.80 -1.49
N GLY A 430 16.03 6.74 -1.73
CA GLY A 430 15.11 6.15 -0.76
C GLY A 430 15.83 5.17 0.18
N LYS A 431 16.77 4.37 -0.35
CA LYS A 431 17.64 3.48 0.44
C LYS A 431 18.70 4.28 1.20
N LYS A 432 18.66 4.24 2.53
CA LYS A 432 19.58 5.00 3.41
C LYS A 432 20.10 4.22 4.60
N PHE A 433 19.32 3.27 5.11
CA PHE A 433 19.57 2.71 6.44
C PHE A 433 20.21 1.31 6.41
N SER A 434 20.43 0.74 5.21
CA SER A 434 21.04 -0.58 5.03
C SER A 434 22.45 -0.70 5.61
N ASN A 435 23.20 0.39 5.70
CA ASN A 435 24.55 0.44 6.28
C ASN A 435 24.60 1.05 7.69
N ASN A 436 23.46 1.38 8.28
CA ASN A 436 23.39 1.91 9.64
C ASN A 436 22.97 0.81 10.61
N PHE A 437 23.92 0.40 11.45
CA PHE A 437 23.78 -0.72 12.39
C PHE A 437 23.38 -0.27 13.80
N LEU A 438 23.07 1.02 14.02
CA LEU A 438 22.49 1.45 15.29
C LEU A 438 21.11 0.77 15.48
N PRO A 439 20.73 0.38 16.71
CA PRO A 439 19.58 -0.49 16.95
C PRO A 439 18.27 0.00 16.32
N LEU A 440 17.97 1.30 16.40
CA LEU A 440 16.76 1.92 15.84
C LEU A 440 17.03 2.77 14.59
N ALA A 441 18.17 2.56 13.93
CA ALA A 441 18.53 3.37 12.76
C ALA A 441 17.48 3.36 11.66
N SER A 442 16.90 2.18 11.41
CA SER A 442 15.90 1.93 10.37
C SER A 442 14.47 2.01 10.88
N ASP A 443 14.26 2.52 12.09
CA ASP A 443 12.95 2.81 12.67
C ASP A 443 12.80 4.33 12.78
N VAL A 444 12.66 5.00 11.64
CA VAL A 444 12.44 6.45 11.63
C VAL A 444 11.08 6.80 12.25
N SER A 445 10.14 5.86 12.16
CA SER A 445 8.83 5.97 12.79
C SER A 445 8.87 5.92 14.32
N SER A 446 10.02 5.69 14.97
CA SER A 446 10.20 5.86 16.42
C SER A 446 10.68 7.26 16.85
N SER A 447 10.61 8.26 15.96
CA SER A 447 11.08 9.63 16.22
C SER A 447 9.96 10.64 16.51
N GLU A 448 10.32 11.82 17.02
CA GLU A 448 9.38 12.92 17.22
C GLU A 448 9.05 13.63 15.89
N ASN A 449 7.83 14.17 15.74
CA ASN A 449 7.27 14.82 14.54
C ASN A 449 6.80 13.85 13.43
N LEU A 450 5.97 12.87 13.81
CA LEU A 450 5.24 12.01 12.88
C LEU A 450 3.87 12.59 12.57
N ALA A 451 3.36 12.33 11.37
CA ALA A 451 2.01 12.70 10.98
C ALA A 451 1.20 11.47 10.54
N MET A 452 -0.11 11.51 10.80
CA MET A 452 -1.06 10.48 10.37
C MET A 452 -1.52 10.77 8.94
N ASP A 453 -1.43 9.79 8.06
CA ASP A 453 -1.88 9.92 6.68
C ASP A 453 -3.38 10.21 6.60
N GLY A 454 -3.74 11.20 5.78
CA GLY A 454 -5.13 11.58 5.51
C GLY A 454 -5.84 12.36 6.63
N MET A 455 -5.18 12.57 7.77
CA MET A 455 -5.79 13.21 8.95
C MET A 455 -5.44 14.69 9.10
N GLY A 456 -4.45 15.21 8.38
CA GLY A 456 -4.03 16.61 8.45
C GLY A 456 -3.38 17.13 7.16
N ASP A 457 -3.14 18.44 7.13
CA ASP A 457 -2.60 19.15 5.96
C ASP A 457 -1.14 18.80 5.66
N GLU A 458 -0.42 18.25 6.64
CA GLU A 458 0.98 17.83 6.48
C GLU A 458 1.10 16.58 5.61
N ARG A 459 0.13 15.66 5.66
CA ARG A 459 0.12 14.42 4.87
C ARG A 459 -1.29 14.18 4.30
N PRO A 460 -1.72 15.02 3.34
CA PRO A 460 -3.06 14.92 2.77
C PRO A 460 -3.17 13.69 1.87
N TRP A 461 -4.37 13.14 1.77
CA TRP A 461 -4.73 12.15 0.75
C TRP A 461 -4.93 12.78 -0.63
N PRO A 462 -5.17 11.95 -1.67
CA PRO A 462 -5.49 12.46 -2.99
C PRO A 462 -6.71 13.39 -2.94
N PRO A 463 -6.75 14.44 -3.78
CA PRO A 463 -7.69 15.55 -3.62
C PRO A 463 -9.13 15.24 -4.06
N TYR A 464 -9.50 13.96 -4.21
CA TYR A 464 -10.75 13.51 -4.83
C TYR A 464 -11.99 14.18 -4.27
N LYS A 465 -12.09 14.31 -2.93
CA LYS A 465 -13.25 14.93 -2.28
C LYS A 465 -13.55 16.35 -2.78
N GLN A 466 -12.50 17.10 -3.13
CA GLN A 466 -12.59 18.50 -3.52
C GLN A 466 -12.64 18.67 -5.05
N LEU A 467 -12.24 17.67 -5.82
CA LEU A 467 -12.31 17.71 -7.28
C LEU A 467 -13.75 17.76 -7.76
N ARG A 468 -14.05 18.67 -8.67
CA ARG A 468 -15.36 18.83 -9.29
C ARG A 468 -15.21 19.02 -10.79
N ALA A 469 -16.00 18.31 -11.59
CA ALA A 469 -16.00 18.45 -13.04
C ALA A 469 -16.53 19.85 -13.46
N THR A 470 -15.97 20.41 -14.53
CA THR A 470 -16.45 21.68 -15.12
C THR A 470 -17.80 21.55 -15.82
N GLN A 471 -18.19 20.33 -16.19
CA GLN A 471 -19.43 20.00 -16.88
C GLN A 471 -20.19 18.90 -16.11
N LYS A 472 -21.49 18.78 -16.36
CA LYS A 472 -22.27 17.67 -15.82
C LYS A 472 -21.76 16.36 -16.42
N THR A 473 -21.44 15.41 -15.55
CA THR A 473 -20.93 14.09 -15.91
C THR A 473 -21.97 13.00 -15.64
N ALA A 474 -23.15 13.34 -15.12
CA ALA A 474 -24.19 12.37 -14.73
C ALA A 474 -24.73 11.64 -15.96
N PHE A 475 -24.92 10.33 -15.81
CA PHE A 475 -25.55 9.51 -16.84
C PHE A 475 -27.07 9.72 -16.86
N ASP A 476 -27.70 9.32 -17.97
CA ASP A 476 -29.15 9.36 -18.13
C ASP A 476 -29.85 8.49 -17.07
N GLN A 477 -30.83 9.08 -16.37
CA GLN A 477 -31.64 8.40 -15.34
C GLN A 477 -32.45 7.22 -15.89
N GLY A 478 -32.66 7.14 -17.21
CA GLY A 478 -33.32 6.02 -17.86
C GLY A 478 -32.47 4.75 -18.01
N LYS A 479 -31.13 4.83 -17.84
CA LYS A 479 -30.25 3.66 -17.93
C LYS A 479 -30.26 2.86 -16.63
N THR A 480 -30.25 1.53 -16.75
CA THR A 480 -30.11 0.65 -15.59
C THR A 480 -28.70 0.74 -15.03
N VAL A 481 -28.58 1.02 -13.73
CA VAL A 481 -27.33 0.94 -12.98
C VAL A 481 -27.17 -0.48 -12.43
N ARG A 482 -26.01 -1.08 -12.64
CA ARG A 482 -25.65 -2.39 -12.12
C ARG A 482 -24.47 -2.26 -11.16
N ASP A 483 -24.74 -2.59 -9.90
CA ASP A 483 -23.73 -2.58 -8.85
C ASP A 483 -22.92 -3.87 -8.85
N ILE A 484 -21.59 -3.73 -8.80
CA ILE A 484 -20.63 -4.83 -8.69
C ILE A 484 -19.69 -4.50 -7.53
N ARG A 485 -19.69 -5.39 -6.53
CA ARG A 485 -18.83 -5.26 -5.35
C ARG A 485 -17.51 -5.97 -5.58
N LEU A 486 -16.42 -5.26 -5.27
CA LEU A 486 -15.06 -5.70 -5.45
C LEU A 486 -14.32 -5.52 -4.13
N THR A 487 -13.88 -6.60 -3.51
CA THR A 487 -13.04 -6.55 -2.32
C THR A 487 -11.58 -6.63 -2.75
N LEU A 488 -10.79 -5.62 -2.37
CA LEU A 488 -9.35 -5.62 -2.57
C LEU A 488 -8.74 -6.28 -1.33
N ASP A 489 -8.19 -7.47 -1.53
CA ASP A 489 -7.65 -8.33 -0.49
C ASP A 489 -6.21 -8.73 -0.85
N GLY A 490 -5.48 -9.29 0.11
CA GLY A 490 -4.15 -9.81 -0.13
C GLY A 490 -3.56 -10.52 1.08
N ASP A 491 -2.41 -11.12 0.86
CA ASP A 491 -1.54 -11.74 1.84
C ASP A 491 -0.17 -11.10 1.65
N MET A 492 0.26 -10.28 2.61
CA MET A 492 1.50 -9.51 2.51
C MET A 492 2.73 -10.38 2.80
N GLU A 493 2.57 -11.47 3.57
CA GLU A 493 3.65 -12.41 3.91
C GLU A 493 4.01 -13.25 2.68
N ARG A 494 3.00 -13.79 1.99
CA ARG A 494 3.18 -14.52 0.71
C ARG A 494 3.22 -13.60 -0.51
N TYR A 495 2.98 -12.32 -0.30
CA TYR A 495 2.87 -11.27 -1.32
C TYR A 495 1.97 -11.65 -2.51
N VAL A 496 0.75 -12.08 -2.22
CA VAL A 496 -0.29 -12.42 -3.23
C VAL A 496 -1.49 -11.50 -3.06
N TRP A 497 -2.03 -11.03 -4.18
CA TRP A 497 -3.04 -9.97 -4.17
C TRP A 497 -4.28 -10.35 -4.97
N PHE A 498 -5.45 -9.91 -4.49
CA PHE A 498 -6.73 -10.45 -4.91
C PHE A 498 -7.78 -9.37 -5.15
N ILE A 499 -8.68 -9.67 -6.08
CA ILE A 499 -9.99 -9.01 -6.18
C ILE A 499 -11.06 -10.07 -5.89
N ASN A 500 -11.93 -9.87 -4.90
CA ASN A 500 -12.92 -10.88 -4.50
C ASN A 500 -12.27 -12.24 -4.15
N LYS A 501 -11.17 -12.20 -3.38
CA LYS A 501 -10.42 -13.37 -2.89
C LYS A 501 -9.83 -14.28 -3.96
N LYS A 502 -9.73 -13.84 -5.20
CA LYS A 502 -9.15 -14.62 -6.30
C LYS A 502 -8.03 -13.85 -6.98
N ALA A 503 -6.96 -14.51 -7.40
CA ALA A 503 -5.96 -13.92 -8.28
C ALA A 503 -6.48 -13.87 -9.73
N LEU A 504 -5.73 -13.30 -10.67
CA LEU A 504 -6.05 -13.33 -12.09
C LEU A 504 -6.13 -14.76 -12.62
N SER A 505 -5.18 -15.60 -12.25
CA SER A 505 -5.10 -17.04 -12.61
C SER A 505 -6.31 -17.87 -12.20
N GLU A 506 -7.08 -17.43 -11.19
CA GLU A 506 -8.23 -18.15 -10.63
C GLU A 506 -9.59 -17.61 -11.12
N SER A 507 -9.60 -16.50 -11.87
CA SER A 507 -10.84 -15.81 -12.24
C SER A 507 -10.75 -15.13 -13.61
N ASP A 508 -11.70 -15.49 -14.47
CA ASP A 508 -11.64 -15.10 -15.88
C ASP A 508 -12.02 -13.63 -16.13
N SER A 509 -13.24 -13.20 -15.75
CA SER A 509 -13.74 -11.86 -16.12
C SER A 509 -14.91 -11.33 -15.26
N ILE A 510 -15.02 -10.00 -15.19
CA ILE A 510 -16.21 -9.26 -14.75
C ILE A 510 -17.08 -9.03 -15.99
N LEU A 511 -18.22 -9.72 -16.05
CA LEU A 511 -19.14 -9.65 -17.19
C LEU A 511 -20.03 -8.40 -17.12
N ILE A 512 -20.00 -7.57 -18.16
CA ILE A 512 -20.83 -6.37 -18.32
C ILE A 512 -21.58 -6.38 -19.66
N ARG A 513 -22.63 -5.57 -19.77
CA ARG A 513 -23.47 -5.44 -20.96
C ARG A 513 -23.33 -4.06 -21.58
N GLU A 514 -23.21 -4.01 -22.89
CA GLU A 514 -23.21 -2.74 -23.62
C GLU A 514 -24.47 -1.91 -23.32
N GLY A 515 -24.26 -0.63 -23.01
CA GLY A 515 -25.30 0.36 -22.74
C GLY A 515 -25.81 0.42 -21.29
N GLU A 516 -25.35 -0.45 -20.39
CA GLU A 516 -25.63 -0.36 -18.96
C GLU A 516 -24.68 0.62 -18.25
N ILE A 517 -25.11 1.19 -17.13
CA ILE A 517 -24.18 1.90 -16.23
C ILE A 517 -23.66 0.89 -15.23
N VAL A 518 -22.34 0.74 -15.17
CA VAL A 518 -21.69 -0.18 -14.25
C VAL A 518 -21.13 0.62 -13.09
N ARG A 519 -21.49 0.24 -11.87
CA ARG A 519 -20.97 0.83 -10.64
C ARG A 519 -20.07 -0.17 -9.93
N PHE A 520 -18.78 0.15 -9.82
CA PHE A 520 -17.87 -0.62 -9.00
C PHE A 520 -17.82 -0.02 -7.60
N ILE A 521 -18.09 -0.85 -6.60
CA ILE A 521 -17.95 -0.54 -5.19
C ILE A 521 -16.72 -1.29 -4.70
N MET A 522 -15.61 -0.56 -4.58
CA MET A 522 -14.31 -1.13 -4.23
C MET A 522 -14.06 -0.96 -2.74
N ILE A 523 -13.93 -2.08 -2.03
CA ILE A 523 -13.73 -2.13 -0.59
C ILE A 523 -12.30 -2.59 -0.34
N ASN A 524 -11.43 -1.70 0.11
CA ASN A 524 -10.06 -2.05 0.46
C ASN A 524 -9.99 -2.63 1.87
N ARG A 525 -9.57 -3.89 1.96
CA ARG A 525 -9.43 -4.63 3.23
C ARG A 525 -7.98 -4.77 3.68
N THR A 526 -7.09 -4.07 2.99
CA THR A 526 -5.66 -4.08 3.24
C THR A 526 -5.23 -2.76 3.84
N MET A 527 -3.98 -2.73 4.31
CA MET A 527 -3.34 -1.56 4.89
C MET A 527 -2.60 -0.71 3.85
N MET A 528 -2.67 -1.10 2.57
CA MET A 528 -1.99 -0.47 1.46
C MET A 528 -2.96 0.36 0.62
N HIS A 529 -2.46 1.44 0.06
CA HIS A 529 -3.13 2.16 -1.04
C HIS A 529 -3.21 1.26 -2.28
N HIS A 530 -4.28 1.38 -3.07
CA HIS A 530 -4.43 0.66 -4.34
C HIS A 530 -4.96 1.61 -5.42
N PRO A 531 -4.11 2.14 -6.30
CA PRO A 531 -4.53 2.95 -7.44
C PRO A 531 -5.16 2.05 -8.50
N MET A 532 -6.50 1.96 -8.51
CA MET A 532 -7.26 1.11 -9.41
C MET A 532 -7.45 1.80 -10.76
N HIS A 533 -6.99 1.16 -11.83
CA HIS A 533 -7.08 1.63 -13.21
C HIS A 533 -8.04 0.77 -14.02
N LEU A 534 -8.89 1.40 -14.83
CA LEU A 534 -9.76 0.75 -15.81
C LEU A 534 -9.36 1.19 -17.22
N HIS A 535 -8.99 0.22 -18.05
CA HIS A 535 -8.66 0.48 -19.45
C HIS A 535 -9.90 0.84 -20.27
N GLY A 536 -9.69 1.59 -21.34
CA GLY A 536 -10.71 1.88 -22.35
C GLY A 536 -11.88 2.75 -21.88
N HIS A 537 -11.89 3.22 -20.63
CA HIS A 537 -13.00 4.01 -20.08
C HIS A 537 -12.49 5.17 -19.24
N PHE A 538 -13.27 6.25 -19.23
CA PHE A 538 -13.31 7.17 -18.11
C PHE A 538 -14.48 6.80 -17.20
N PHE A 539 -14.29 6.92 -15.89
CA PHE A 539 -15.31 6.71 -14.89
C PHE A 539 -15.52 7.94 -14.03
N ARG A 540 -16.75 8.14 -13.57
CA ARG A 540 -17.10 9.10 -12.53
C ARG A 540 -16.58 8.56 -11.20
N VAL A 541 -15.82 9.37 -10.48
CA VAL A 541 -15.50 9.07 -9.07
C VAL A 541 -16.59 9.66 -8.20
N ILE A 542 -17.40 8.82 -7.56
CA ILE A 542 -18.59 9.26 -6.82
C ILE A 542 -18.17 9.86 -5.50
N ASN A 543 -18.00 11.18 -5.51
CA ASN A 543 -17.26 11.90 -4.48
C ASN A 543 -18.05 12.95 -3.69
N GLY A 544 -19.37 12.86 -3.71
CA GLY A 544 -20.27 13.82 -3.08
C GLY A 544 -20.51 15.09 -3.89
N GLN A 545 -19.93 15.24 -5.09
CA GLN A 545 -20.18 16.38 -5.99
C GLN A 545 -21.41 16.18 -6.90
N GLY A 546 -22.17 15.10 -6.69
CA GLY A 546 -23.40 14.79 -7.42
C GLY A 546 -23.21 14.72 -8.94
N ASP A 547 -23.99 15.51 -9.68
CA ASP A 547 -23.93 15.60 -11.15
C ASP A 547 -22.54 16.02 -11.69
N TYR A 548 -21.69 16.60 -10.84
CA TYR A 548 -20.37 17.15 -11.20
C TYR A 548 -19.21 16.34 -10.61
N SER A 549 -19.45 15.06 -10.31
CA SER A 549 -18.38 14.11 -9.97
C SER A 549 -17.29 14.12 -11.07
N PRO A 550 -15.99 14.16 -10.72
CA PRO A 550 -14.92 14.21 -11.71
C PRO A 550 -14.85 12.91 -12.52
N LEU A 551 -14.46 13.02 -13.79
CA LEU A 551 -14.09 11.87 -14.61
C LEU A 551 -12.60 11.59 -14.44
N LYS A 552 -12.26 10.32 -14.23
CA LYS A 552 -10.90 9.82 -14.08
C LYS A 552 -10.76 8.47 -14.78
N HIS A 553 -9.53 8.00 -14.95
CA HIS A 553 -9.22 6.65 -15.44
C HIS A 553 -8.44 5.83 -14.40
N THR A 554 -7.87 6.47 -13.39
CA THR A 554 -7.20 5.83 -12.25
C THR A 554 -7.76 6.43 -10.97
N VAL A 555 -8.01 5.63 -9.92
CA VAL A 555 -8.40 6.16 -8.60
C VAL A 555 -7.79 5.34 -7.48
N ASP A 556 -7.18 6.02 -6.51
CA ASP A 556 -6.70 5.39 -5.30
C ASP A 556 -7.86 4.95 -4.39
N VAL A 557 -7.77 3.71 -3.93
CA VAL A 557 -8.60 3.16 -2.85
C VAL A 557 -7.74 3.07 -1.61
N ALA A 558 -7.81 4.10 -0.77
CA ALA A 558 -7.01 4.23 0.44
C ALA A 558 -7.18 3.03 1.41
N PRO A 559 -6.22 2.79 2.32
CA PRO A 559 -6.29 1.72 3.31
C PRO A 559 -7.61 1.71 4.07
N MET A 560 -8.19 0.53 4.23
CA MET A 560 -9.41 0.33 5.02
C MET A 560 -10.59 1.25 4.63
N SER A 561 -10.65 1.66 3.36
CA SER A 561 -11.66 2.57 2.82
C SER A 561 -12.50 1.94 1.71
N THR A 562 -13.58 2.62 1.35
CA THR A 562 -14.39 2.27 0.18
C THR A 562 -14.40 3.42 -0.80
N THR A 563 -14.15 3.10 -2.08
CA THR A 563 -14.23 4.03 -3.21
C THR A 563 -15.21 3.51 -4.24
N VAL A 564 -16.07 4.40 -4.74
CA VAL A 564 -17.12 4.04 -5.71
C VAL A 564 -16.87 4.77 -7.02
N ILE A 565 -16.91 4.02 -8.13
CA ILE A 565 -16.83 4.57 -9.48
C ILE A 565 -18.03 4.11 -10.32
N GLU A 566 -18.42 4.95 -11.29
CA GLU A 566 -19.45 4.63 -12.28
C GLU A 566 -18.95 4.90 -13.69
N PHE A 567 -19.18 3.98 -14.61
CA PHE A 567 -18.89 4.19 -16.04
C PHE A 567 -20.04 3.70 -16.92
N ASP A 568 -20.16 4.31 -18.09
CA ASP A 568 -21.06 3.85 -19.14
C ASP A 568 -20.37 2.71 -19.89
N ALA A 569 -21.03 1.57 -20.04
CA ALA A 569 -20.51 0.45 -20.80
C ALA A 569 -20.68 0.71 -22.30
N ASN A 570 -19.91 1.63 -22.86
CA ASN A 570 -20.04 2.12 -24.24
C ASN A 570 -18.80 1.88 -25.12
N GLU A 571 -17.84 1.09 -24.65
CA GLU A 571 -16.60 0.75 -25.36
C GLU A 571 -16.48 -0.78 -25.47
N PRO A 572 -17.20 -1.43 -26.41
CA PRO A 572 -17.23 -2.88 -26.52
C PRO A 572 -15.83 -3.50 -26.71
N GLY A 573 -15.46 -4.40 -25.81
CA GLY A 573 -14.12 -4.99 -25.80
C GLY A 573 -13.85 -5.85 -24.57
N ASP A 574 -12.60 -6.29 -24.47
CA ASP A 574 -12.04 -6.83 -23.24
C ASP A 574 -11.03 -5.83 -22.71
N TRP A 575 -11.23 -5.39 -21.47
CA TRP A 575 -10.47 -4.31 -20.86
C TRP A 575 -9.87 -4.76 -19.55
N PHE A 576 -8.64 -4.35 -19.27
CA PHE A 576 -8.01 -4.63 -18.00
C PHE A 576 -8.51 -3.69 -16.91
N PHE A 577 -8.69 -4.26 -15.72
CA PHE A 577 -9.00 -3.55 -14.49
C PHE A 577 -8.07 -4.07 -13.39
N HIS A 578 -7.14 -3.24 -12.92
CA HIS A 578 -6.09 -3.69 -12.02
C HIS A 578 -5.60 -2.58 -11.08
N CYS A 579 -4.93 -3.00 -10.01
CA CYS A 579 -4.10 -2.10 -9.21
C CYS A 579 -2.87 -1.70 -10.04
N HIS A 580 -2.52 -0.41 -10.03
CA HIS A 580 -1.36 0.13 -10.75
C HIS A 580 -0.09 0.19 -9.87
N LEU A 581 -0.10 -0.47 -8.70
CA LEU A 581 1.15 -0.90 -8.08
C LEU A 581 1.66 -2.12 -8.87
N LEU A 582 2.76 -1.95 -9.60
CA LEU A 582 3.27 -2.92 -10.58
C LEU A 582 3.38 -4.34 -9.99
N TYR A 583 3.91 -4.45 -8.78
CA TYR A 583 4.09 -5.74 -8.11
C TYR A 583 2.78 -6.35 -7.58
N HIS A 584 1.75 -5.54 -7.30
CA HIS A 584 0.41 -6.03 -6.94
C HIS A 584 -0.31 -6.57 -8.17
N MET A 585 -0.19 -5.87 -9.31
CA MET A 585 -0.70 -6.32 -10.60
C MET A 585 -0.10 -7.67 -10.99
N GLU A 586 1.24 -7.76 -10.99
CA GLU A 586 1.99 -8.98 -11.35
C GLU A 586 1.68 -10.15 -10.39
N SER A 587 1.37 -9.83 -9.13
CA SER A 587 1.03 -10.82 -8.10
C SER A 587 -0.47 -11.11 -7.96
N GLY A 588 -1.31 -10.58 -8.86
CA GLY A 588 -2.67 -11.09 -9.07
C GLY A 588 -3.84 -10.10 -8.89
N MET A 589 -3.62 -8.84 -8.50
CA MET A 589 -4.71 -7.85 -8.29
C MET A 589 -5.26 -7.28 -9.61
N THR A 590 -5.79 -8.16 -10.44
CA THR A 590 -6.14 -7.87 -11.83
C THR A 590 -7.40 -8.62 -12.25
N ARG A 591 -8.24 -7.99 -13.07
CA ARG A 591 -9.41 -8.58 -13.71
C ARG A 591 -9.53 -8.14 -15.15
N VAL A 592 -10.18 -8.98 -15.96
CA VAL A 592 -10.69 -8.58 -17.27
C VAL A 592 -12.13 -8.13 -17.10
N VAL A 593 -12.48 -6.93 -17.55
CA VAL A 593 -13.86 -6.50 -17.78
C VAL A 593 -14.24 -6.93 -19.19
N HIS A 594 -15.20 -7.85 -19.30
CA HIS A 594 -15.61 -8.47 -20.55
C HIS A 594 -17.03 -8.04 -20.92
N TYR A 595 -17.19 -7.49 -22.12
CA TYR A 595 -18.49 -7.23 -22.71
C TYR A 595 -19.10 -8.54 -23.22
N ASP A 596 -20.30 -8.89 -22.75
CA ASP A 596 -20.96 -10.19 -22.97
C ASP A 596 -21.13 -10.63 -24.44
N LYS A 597 -21.16 -9.67 -25.38
CA LYS A 597 -21.27 -9.90 -26.83
C LYS A 597 -19.96 -9.70 -27.59
N PHE A 598 -18.90 -9.28 -26.92
CA PHE A 598 -17.61 -9.11 -27.57
C PHE A 598 -16.94 -10.48 -27.77
N THR A 599 -16.33 -10.66 -28.94
CA THR A 599 -15.52 -11.84 -29.22
C THR A 599 -14.14 -11.36 -29.65
N PRO A 600 -13.07 -11.69 -28.90
CA PRO A 600 -11.73 -11.30 -29.28
C PRO A 600 -11.32 -11.99 -30.59
N PRO A 601 -10.35 -11.41 -31.33
CA PRO A 601 -9.79 -12.04 -32.53
C PRO A 601 -9.30 -13.48 -32.25
N GLN A 602 -9.41 -14.37 -33.25
CA GLN A 602 -9.04 -15.78 -33.10
C GLN A 602 -7.56 -15.95 -32.70
N GLU A 603 -6.67 -15.13 -33.25
CA GLU A 603 -5.24 -15.14 -32.92
C GLU A 603 -4.97 -14.87 -31.44
N VAL A 604 -5.73 -13.96 -30.82
CA VAL A 604 -5.61 -13.65 -29.38
C VAL A 604 -6.27 -14.74 -28.54
N THR A 605 -7.41 -15.26 -28.99
CA THR A 605 -8.13 -16.34 -28.30
C THR A 605 -7.27 -17.59 -28.13
N GLN A 606 -6.40 -17.89 -29.11
CA GLN A 606 -5.47 -19.03 -29.07
C GLN A 606 -4.37 -18.88 -28.02
N ILE A 607 -3.92 -17.66 -27.74
CA ILE A 607 -2.83 -17.37 -26.80
C ILE A 607 -3.33 -16.93 -25.42
N ARG A 608 -4.62 -16.57 -25.30
CA ARG A 608 -5.26 -16.08 -24.07
C ARG A 608 -5.05 -16.95 -22.82
N PRO A 609 -5.02 -18.30 -22.89
CA PRO A 609 -4.74 -19.11 -21.70
C PRO A 609 -3.43 -18.74 -20.98
N THR A 610 -2.43 -18.22 -21.72
CA THR A 610 -1.15 -17.75 -21.16
C THR A 610 -1.32 -16.62 -20.15
N LEU A 611 -2.38 -15.80 -20.29
CA LEU A 611 -2.72 -14.71 -19.35
C LEU A 611 -2.96 -15.22 -17.93
N TYR A 612 -3.46 -16.46 -17.81
CA TYR A 612 -3.88 -17.06 -16.55
C TYR A 612 -2.83 -18.02 -15.98
N ASN A 613 -1.66 -18.14 -16.64
CA ASN A 613 -0.58 -18.97 -16.14
C ASN A 613 -0.01 -18.39 -14.84
N GLU A 614 0.19 -19.24 -13.85
CA GLU A 614 0.84 -18.87 -12.61
C GLU A 614 2.35 -19.04 -12.70
N SER A 615 3.07 -18.07 -12.13
CA SER A 615 4.52 -18.19 -11.91
C SER A 615 4.78 -18.89 -10.59
N TRP A 616 5.72 -19.83 -10.61
CA TRP A 616 6.26 -20.47 -9.42
C TRP A 616 7.51 -19.73 -8.95
N TYR A 617 7.60 -19.47 -7.66
CA TYR A 617 8.71 -18.78 -7.02
C TYR A 617 9.47 -19.74 -6.12
N PHE A 618 10.79 -19.70 -6.17
CA PHE A 618 11.67 -20.54 -5.35
C PHE A 618 12.48 -19.67 -4.40
N TRP A 619 12.50 -20.02 -3.12
CA TRP A 619 13.38 -19.42 -2.11
C TRP A 619 13.73 -20.45 -1.03
N GLY A 620 14.67 -20.11 -0.17
CA GLY A 620 15.00 -20.94 0.98
C GLY A 620 15.81 -20.19 2.03
N GLN A 621 15.95 -20.85 3.17
CA GLN A 621 16.76 -20.40 4.28
C GLN A 621 17.59 -21.57 4.78
N ALA A 622 18.86 -21.32 5.11
CA ALA A 622 19.73 -22.28 5.76
C ALA A 622 20.37 -21.64 6.98
N GLU A 623 20.21 -22.27 8.13
CA GLU A 623 20.89 -21.96 9.37
C GLU A 623 22.06 -22.92 9.56
N ILE A 624 23.26 -22.36 9.72
CA ILE A 624 24.49 -23.12 9.89
C ILE A 624 25.08 -22.72 11.23
N LEU A 625 24.84 -23.57 12.24
CA LEU A 625 25.24 -23.36 13.63
C LEU A 625 26.45 -24.23 13.98
N SER A 626 27.12 -23.91 15.08
CA SER A 626 28.20 -24.74 15.61
C SER A 626 27.76 -26.11 16.15
N SER A 627 26.46 -26.29 16.43
CA SER A 627 25.87 -27.52 16.99
C SER A 627 25.06 -28.34 15.97
N MET A 628 24.44 -27.66 14.99
CA MET A 628 23.52 -28.25 14.03
C MET A 628 23.44 -27.43 12.73
N THR A 629 22.70 -27.93 11.75
CA THR A 629 22.15 -27.13 10.66
C THR A 629 20.66 -27.41 10.52
N GLU A 630 19.90 -26.37 10.21
CA GLU A 630 18.49 -26.50 9.88
C GLU A 630 18.14 -25.55 8.74
N GLY A 631 16.94 -25.69 8.20
CA GLY A 631 16.42 -24.73 7.24
C GLY A 631 15.33 -25.33 6.37
N PHE A 632 14.97 -24.57 5.34
CA PHE A 632 13.96 -24.99 4.40
C PHE A 632 14.23 -24.49 2.98
N ILE A 633 13.66 -25.19 2.00
CA ILE A 633 13.50 -24.73 0.63
C ILE A 633 12.02 -24.80 0.26
N THR A 634 11.54 -23.78 -0.42
CA THR A 634 10.13 -23.66 -0.82
C THR A 634 10.03 -23.32 -2.30
N ILE A 635 9.08 -23.97 -2.98
CA ILE A 635 8.55 -23.53 -4.27
C ILE A 635 7.07 -23.20 -4.06
N ALA A 636 6.63 -21.98 -4.43
CA ALA A 636 5.26 -21.57 -4.22
C ALA A 636 4.61 -20.89 -5.44
N ASP A 637 3.29 -21.04 -5.52
CA ASP A 637 2.40 -20.28 -6.38
C ASP A 637 1.37 -19.49 -5.53
N THR A 638 0.29 -19.01 -6.15
CA THR A 638 -0.77 -18.25 -5.48
C THR A 638 -1.37 -18.97 -4.25
N ARG A 639 -1.50 -20.30 -4.28
CA ARG A 639 -2.26 -21.09 -3.29
C ARG A 639 -1.51 -22.26 -2.70
N ASN A 640 -0.39 -22.63 -3.28
CA ASN A 640 0.35 -23.82 -2.93
C ASN A 640 1.78 -23.45 -2.52
N ASN A 641 2.28 -24.08 -1.46
CA ASN A 641 3.71 -24.15 -1.18
C ASN A 641 4.12 -25.62 -1.21
N LEU A 642 5.28 -25.91 -1.79
CA LEU A 642 6.00 -27.17 -1.69
C LEU A 642 7.27 -26.89 -0.92
N THR A 643 7.33 -27.35 0.33
CA THR A 643 8.44 -27.08 1.24
C THR A 643 9.16 -28.38 1.56
N PHE A 644 10.49 -28.30 1.59
CA PHE A 644 11.33 -29.30 2.23
C PHE A 644 12.08 -28.62 3.37
N GLU A 645 11.89 -29.12 4.59
CA GLU A 645 12.55 -28.68 5.82
C GLU A 645 13.58 -29.74 6.21
N TRP A 646 14.70 -29.32 6.80
CA TRP A 646 15.70 -30.24 7.34
C TRP A 646 16.20 -29.75 8.69
N GLU A 647 16.59 -30.71 9.52
CA GLU A 647 17.31 -30.51 10.76
C GLU A 647 18.38 -31.61 10.89
N VAL A 648 19.62 -31.24 11.20
CA VAL A 648 20.75 -32.18 11.26
C VAL A 648 21.73 -31.77 12.34
N GLY A 649 21.98 -32.63 13.33
CA GLY A 649 23.02 -32.46 14.33
C GLY A 649 24.43 -32.74 13.81
N TRP A 650 25.47 -32.14 14.42
CA TRP A 650 26.87 -32.53 14.14
C TRP A 650 27.34 -33.66 15.07
N GLN A 651 28.38 -34.40 14.64
CA GLN A 651 28.96 -35.57 15.33
C GLN A 651 29.41 -35.39 16.80
N GLU A 652 29.42 -34.17 17.35
CA GLU A 652 29.79 -33.89 18.76
C GLU A 652 28.58 -33.60 19.67
N VAL A 653 27.37 -33.70 19.14
CA VAL A 653 26.10 -33.77 19.87
C VAL A 653 25.62 -35.23 19.79
N ASP A 654 24.96 -35.76 20.83
CA ASP A 654 24.62 -37.20 20.96
C ASP A 654 24.02 -37.80 19.67
N GLU A 655 24.79 -38.67 18.98
CA GLU A 655 24.53 -39.31 17.67
C GLU A 655 24.08 -38.36 16.53
N THR A 656 24.36 -38.69 15.26
CA THR A 656 24.05 -37.77 14.13
C THR A 656 22.60 -37.98 13.70
N GLU A 657 21.67 -37.55 14.54
CA GLU A 657 20.24 -37.53 14.23
C GLU A 657 19.92 -36.45 13.18
N TRP A 658 18.98 -36.77 12.30
CA TRP A 658 18.46 -35.86 11.29
C TRP A 658 16.96 -36.07 11.05
N GLU A 659 16.27 -34.97 10.79
CA GLU A 659 14.86 -34.94 10.39
C GLU A 659 14.74 -34.24 9.03
N GLY A 660 13.86 -34.76 8.18
CA GLY A 660 13.56 -34.19 6.88
C GLY A 660 12.07 -34.23 6.61
N ILE A 661 11.45 -33.07 6.41
CA ILE A 661 10.00 -32.93 6.29
C ILE A 661 9.64 -32.37 4.92
N PHE A 662 8.85 -33.13 4.16
CA PHE A 662 8.30 -32.68 2.88
C PHE A 662 6.84 -32.30 3.07
N ILE A 663 6.48 -31.06 2.76
CA ILE A 663 5.14 -30.51 2.99
C ILE A 663 4.59 -29.92 1.70
N TRP A 664 3.36 -30.29 1.35
CA TRP A 664 2.53 -29.56 0.40
C TRP A 664 1.42 -28.81 1.14
N ASP A 665 1.52 -27.49 1.17
CA ASP A 665 0.49 -26.61 1.72
C ASP A 665 -0.52 -26.19 0.66
N ARG A 666 -1.78 -26.08 1.09
CA ARG A 666 -2.87 -25.44 0.33
C ARG A 666 -3.52 -24.34 1.16
N TYR A 667 -3.26 -23.09 0.78
CA TYR A 667 -3.78 -21.90 1.45
C TYR A 667 -5.21 -21.58 1.01
N PHE A 668 -6.10 -21.39 1.99
CA PHE A 668 -7.47 -20.90 1.74
C PHE A 668 -7.59 -19.40 1.94
N ASN A 669 -6.83 -18.88 2.90
CA ASN A 669 -6.65 -17.47 3.19
C ASN A 669 -5.33 -17.30 3.95
N ARG A 670 -4.94 -16.05 4.22
CA ARG A 670 -3.67 -15.74 4.90
C ARG A 670 -3.51 -16.34 6.31
N PHE A 671 -4.59 -16.79 6.94
CA PHE A 671 -4.55 -17.34 8.30
C PHE A 671 -4.66 -18.86 8.36
N PHE A 672 -4.97 -19.54 7.25
CA PHE A 672 -5.29 -20.96 7.29
C PHE A 672 -4.89 -21.68 6.00
N SER A 673 -4.06 -22.71 6.16
CA SER A 673 -3.80 -23.74 5.15
C SER A 673 -4.08 -25.13 5.73
N ILE A 674 -4.31 -26.07 4.83
CA ILE A 674 -4.12 -27.49 5.13
C ILE A 674 -2.81 -27.94 4.52
N PHE A 675 -2.19 -28.98 5.05
CA PHE A 675 -1.05 -29.59 4.41
C PHE A 675 -1.08 -31.12 4.46
N ALA A 676 -0.34 -31.71 3.54
CA ALA A 676 -0.04 -33.14 3.50
C ALA A 676 1.44 -33.34 3.17
N GLY A 677 2.05 -34.38 3.72
CA GLY A 677 3.49 -34.51 3.62
C GLY A 677 4.05 -35.86 4.04
N ALA A 678 5.37 -35.89 4.14
CA ALA A 678 6.12 -36.98 4.72
C ALA A 678 7.16 -36.43 5.69
N ASP A 679 7.17 -36.99 6.89
CA ASP A 679 8.17 -36.78 7.92
C ASP A 679 9.13 -37.98 7.92
N ILE A 680 10.43 -37.72 7.84
CA ILE A 680 11.48 -38.72 7.70
C ILE A 680 12.52 -38.45 8.79
N LEU A 681 12.67 -39.39 9.71
CA LEU A 681 13.69 -39.35 10.75
C LEU A 681 14.72 -40.44 10.52
N GLY A 682 15.97 -40.13 10.82
CA GLY A 682 17.05 -41.11 10.81
C GLY A 682 18.22 -40.72 11.68
N GLU A 683 19.03 -41.73 11.95
CA GLU A 683 20.27 -41.63 12.72
C GLU A 683 21.44 -42.13 11.86
N GLU A 684 22.55 -41.39 11.87
CA GLU A 684 23.74 -41.65 11.04
C GLU A 684 23.43 -41.81 9.54
N SER A 685 23.33 -43.06 9.06
CA SER A 685 23.11 -43.40 7.65
C SER A 685 21.86 -44.27 7.42
N GLU A 686 21.11 -44.53 8.50
CA GLU A 686 19.89 -45.32 8.46
C GLU A 686 18.67 -44.40 8.55
N ILE A 687 17.55 -44.84 7.97
CA ILE A 687 16.26 -44.17 8.11
C ILE A 687 15.46 -45.00 9.11
N ASP A 688 15.08 -44.38 10.23
CA ASP A 688 14.34 -45.05 11.29
C ASP A 688 12.84 -45.04 10.99
N HIS A 689 12.33 -43.88 10.61
CA HIS A 689 10.91 -43.66 10.40
C HIS A 689 10.62 -42.90 9.10
N THR A 690 9.51 -43.25 8.47
CA THR A 690 8.91 -42.46 7.39
C THR A 690 7.42 -42.44 7.62
N ARG A 691 6.90 -41.28 7.99
CA ARG A 691 5.53 -41.09 8.42
C ARG A 691 4.80 -40.19 7.44
N VAL A 692 3.61 -40.61 7.01
CA VAL A 692 2.75 -39.72 6.21
C VAL A 692 2.04 -38.78 7.17
N ILE A 693 2.17 -37.47 6.96
CA ILE A 693 1.58 -36.44 7.81
C ILE A 693 0.42 -35.73 7.12
N LEU A 694 -0.61 -35.40 7.90
CA LEU A 694 -1.75 -34.58 7.48
C LEU A 694 -2.07 -33.58 8.57
N GLY A 695 -2.19 -32.30 8.21
CA GLY A 695 -2.34 -31.27 9.22
C GLY A 695 -2.87 -29.94 8.70
N ILE A 696 -2.79 -28.95 9.58
CA ILE A 696 -3.22 -27.57 9.35
C ILE A 696 -2.15 -26.58 9.81
N HIS A 697 -1.99 -25.48 9.07
CA HIS A 697 -1.36 -24.27 9.59
C HIS A 697 -2.43 -23.24 9.92
N TYR A 698 -2.28 -22.59 11.07
CA TYR A 698 -3.16 -21.51 11.49
C TYR A 698 -2.40 -20.37 12.15
N LEU A 699 -2.59 -19.14 11.65
CA LEU A 699 -2.05 -17.94 12.28
C LEU A 699 -2.99 -17.46 13.39
N MET A 700 -2.58 -17.67 14.64
CA MET A 700 -3.32 -17.26 15.83
C MET A 700 -3.12 -15.77 16.14
N PRO A 701 -4.02 -15.15 16.95
CA PRO A 701 -3.77 -13.85 17.55
C PRO A 701 -2.37 -13.75 18.17
N PHE A 702 -1.78 -12.55 18.11
CA PHE A 702 -0.37 -12.27 18.39
C PHE A 702 0.61 -12.73 17.30
N LEU A 703 0.13 -13.06 16.09
CA LEU A 703 0.98 -13.59 15.02
C LEU A 703 1.76 -14.83 15.50
N ILE A 704 1.08 -15.72 16.22
CA ILE A 704 1.66 -17.01 16.63
C ILE A 704 1.35 -17.98 15.51
N GLU A 705 2.38 -18.47 14.84
CA GLU A 705 2.24 -19.53 13.85
C GLU A 705 1.99 -20.84 14.57
N THR A 706 1.01 -21.61 14.09
CA THR A 706 0.62 -22.87 14.71
C THR A 706 0.53 -23.94 13.65
N ARG A 707 1.27 -25.03 13.87
CA ARG A 707 1.21 -26.23 13.06
C ARG A 707 0.67 -27.37 13.89
N LEU A 708 -0.30 -28.09 13.34
CA LEU A 708 -0.88 -29.27 13.96
C LEU A 708 -0.99 -30.36 12.92
N TRP A 709 -0.39 -31.52 13.15
CA TRP A 709 -0.60 -32.70 12.31
C TRP A 709 -0.86 -33.98 13.10
N VAL A 710 -1.37 -34.96 12.37
CA VAL A 710 -1.37 -36.37 12.75
C VAL A 710 -0.59 -37.16 11.72
N ASP A 711 0.00 -38.26 12.15
CA ASP A 711 0.83 -39.11 11.31
C ASP A 711 0.28 -40.53 11.12
N SER A 712 0.87 -41.28 10.19
CA SER A 712 0.47 -42.65 9.86
C SER A 712 0.67 -43.68 10.98
N ASP A 713 1.51 -43.36 11.96
CA ASP A 713 1.83 -44.20 13.11
C ASP A 713 0.96 -43.85 14.34
N SER A 714 -0.11 -43.07 14.12
CA SER A 714 -1.06 -42.62 15.15
C SER A 714 -0.47 -41.64 16.17
N GLY A 715 0.61 -40.95 15.81
CA GLY A 715 1.07 -39.79 16.56
C GLY A 715 0.38 -38.50 16.14
N ALA A 716 0.56 -37.49 16.97
CA ALA A 716 0.16 -36.12 16.74
C ALA A 716 1.26 -35.18 17.22
N ARG A 717 1.46 -34.10 16.48
CA ARG A 717 2.42 -33.04 16.82
C ARG A 717 1.75 -31.69 16.72
N ILE A 718 2.04 -30.84 17.69
CA ILE A 718 1.61 -29.43 17.68
C ILE A 718 2.81 -28.54 17.97
N SER A 719 3.04 -27.56 17.10
CA SER A 719 4.08 -26.55 17.29
C SER A 719 3.51 -25.14 17.28
N PHE A 720 4.17 -24.27 18.04
CA PHE A 720 3.88 -22.86 18.15
C PHE A 720 5.16 -22.07 17.94
N GLU A 721 5.15 -21.18 16.97
CA GLU A 721 6.29 -20.32 16.66
C GLU A 721 5.91 -18.85 16.79
N LYS A 722 6.84 -18.04 17.30
CA LYS A 722 6.68 -16.60 17.39
C LYS A 722 8.02 -15.89 17.27
N GLU A 723 8.08 -14.92 16.35
CA GLU A 723 9.15 -13.94 16.29
C GLU A 723 8.74 -12.61 16.95
N PHE A 724 9.67 -12.05 17.74
CA PHE A 724 9.57 -10.75 18.39
C PHE A 724 10.61 -9.80 17.81
N ALA A 725 10.17 -8.80 17.06
CA ALA A 725 11.03 -7.73 16.54
C ALA A 725 11.44 -6.76 17.68
N ILE A 726 12.52 -7.09 18.40
CA ILE A 726 13.03 -6.26 19.52
C ILE A 726 13.49 -4.90 19.00
N THR A 727 14.25 -4.91 17.91
CA THR A 727 14.58 -3.76 17.05
C THR A 727 14.50 -4.23 15.59
N PRO A 728 14.47 -3.35 14.58
CA PRO A 728 14.33 -3.80 13.19
C PRO A 728 15.39 -4.80 12.72
N ARG A 729 16.60 -4.75 13.29
CA ARG A 729 17.70 -5.68 12.96
C ARG A 729 17.87 -6.80 13.95
N PHE A 730 17.18 -6.78 15.08
CA PHE A 730 17.41 -7.73 16.17
C PHE A 730 16.08 -8.33 16.59
N SER A 731 15.93 -9.63 16.38
CA SER A 731 14.73 -10.35 16.75
C SER A 731 15.03 -11.50 17.71
N LEU A 732 14.02 -11.84 18.51
CA LEU A 732 13.98 -13.02 19.36
C LEU A 732 12.92 -13.94 18.78
N MET A 733 13.30 -15.14 18.38
CA MET A 733 12.39 -16.19 17.95
C MET A 733 12.26 -17.23 19.06
N GLY A 734 11.06 -17.75 19.24
CA GLY A 734 10.81 -18.90 20.10
C GLY A 734 9.86 -19.89 19.43
N GLU A 735 10.17 -21.16 19.59
CA GLU A 735 9.35 -22.28 19.16
C GLU A 735 9.12 -23.24 20.33
N ALA A 736 7.91 -23.78 20.43
CA ALA A 736 7.56 -24.84 21.35
C ALA A 736 6.74 -25.90 20.63
N GLU A 737 7.21 -27.14 20.69
CA GLU A 737 6.62 -28.29 20.04
C GLU A 737 6.27 -29.38 21.06
N TYR A 738 5.17 -30.08 20.82
CA TYR A 738 4.79 -31.26 21.58
C TYR A 738 4.51 -32.41 20.62
N ASP A 739 5.35 -33.45 20.68
CA ASP A 739 5.17 -34.70 19.96
C ASP A 739 4.70 -35.82 20.92
N THR A 740 3.65 -36.52 20.53
CA THR A 740 3.13 -37.67 21.29
C THR A 740 4.07 -38.88 21.29
N HIS A 741 4.99 -39.00 20.32
CA HIS A 741 5.95 -40.11 20.23
C HIS A 741 7.05 -39.99 21.29
N GLU A 742 7.58 -38.78 21.55
CA GLU A 742 8.53 -38.53 22.65
C GLU A 742 7.84 -38.29 24.00
N SER A 743 6.53 -37.97 23.99
CA SER A 743 5.76 -37.64 25.20
C SER A 743 6.37 -36.47 26.00
N GLY A 744 6.97 -35.51 25.29
CA GLY A 744 7.71 -34.37 25.84
C GLY A 744 7.40 -33.06 25.11
N TRP A 745 7.85 -31.94 25.69
CA TRP A 745 7.91 -30.66 24.98
C TRP A 745 9.35 -30.42 24.54
N GLU A 746 9.50 -30.05 23.28
CA GLU A 746 10.75 -29.67 22.64
C GLU A 746 10.65 -28.23 22.15
N GLY A 747 11.76 -27.67 21.71
CA GLY A 747 11.73 -26.37 21.08
C GLY A 747 13.04 -25.63 21.13
N LYS A 748 13.01 -24.43 20.55
CA LYS A 748 14.18 -23.59 20.38
C LYS A 748 13.91 -22.14 20.70
N ALA A 749 15.00 -21.44 21.02
CA ALA A 749 15.00 -20.00 21.20
C ALA A 749 16.22 -19.42 20.49
N ALA A 750 16.00 -18.47 19.58
CA ALA A 750 17.06 -17.89 18.75
C ALA A 750 17.08 -16.36 18.86
N LEU A 751 18.29 -15.80 18.86
CA LEU A 751 18.55 -14.37 18.73
C LEU A 751 19.16 -14.09 17.38
N ASN A 752 18.42 -13.37 16.54
CA ASN A 752 18.80 -13.12 15.16
C ASN A 752 19.21 -11.66 14.97
N TYR A 753 20.31 -11.44 14.26
CA TYR A 753 20.81 -10.11 13.90
C TYR A 753 21.01 -9.97 12.39
N SER A 754 20.16 -9.19 11.75
CA SER A 754 20.18 -8.94 10.29
C SER A 754 21.36 -8.07 9.89
N VAL A 755 22.31 -8.65 9.15
CA VAL A 755 23.51 -7.96 8.64
C VAL A 755 23.22 -7.33 7.29
N CYS A 756 22.74 -8.14 6.35
CA CYS A 756 22.32 -7.71 5.02
C CYS A 756 21.10 -8.50 4.55
N LYS A 757 20.59 -8.19 3.36
CA LYS A 757 19.39 -8.80 2.76
C LYS A 757 19.31 -10.32 2.87
N ASN A 758 20.46 -10.99 2.78
CA ASN A 758 20.55 -12.44 2.70
C ASN A 758 21.33 -13.09 3.85
N ILE A 759 21.89 -12.30 4.79
CA ILE A 759 22.75 -12.84 5.84
C ILE A 759 22.36 -12.24 7.20
N SER A 760 22.11 -13.12 8.16
CA SER A 760 21.95 -12.78 9.57
C SER A 760 22.93 -13.57 10.43
N LEU A 761 23.30 -13.02 11.58
CA LEU A 761 23.97 -13.76 12.65
C LEU A 761 22.89 -14.37 13.55
N THR A 762 23.09 -15.59 14.03
CA THR A 762 22.16 -16.25 14.95
C THR A 762 22.91 -16.84 16.14
N GLY A 763 22.29 -16.75 17.31
CA GLY A 763 22.64 -17.55 18.48
C GLY A 763 21.39 -18.27 18.95
N GLN A 764 21.42 -19.59 18.94
CA GLN A 764 20.26 -20.46 19.14
C GLN A 764 20.52 -21.45 20.26
N TRP A 765 19.48 -21.72 21.04
CA TRP A 765 19.38 -22.89 21.89
C TRP A 765 18.31 -23.83 21.34
N HIS A 766 18.63 -25.11 21.21
CA HIS A 766 17.72 -26.20 20.87
C HIS A 766 17.61 -27.20 22.04
N SER A 767 16.48 -27.89 22.20
CA SER A 767 16.30 -28.94 23.21
C SER A 767 17.36 -30.04 23.07
N ASP A 768 17.57 -30.49 21.82
CA ASP A 768 18.38 -31.67 21.51
C ASP A 768 19.82 -31.30 21.14
N PHE A 769 19.99 -30.18 20.42
CA PHE A 769 21.31 -29.72 19.97
C PHE A 769 21.97 -28.67 20.85
N TYR A 770 21.33 -28.29 21.96
CA TYR A 770 21.81 -27.28 22.91
C TYR A 770 22.20 -25.96 22.22
N TRP A 771 23.23 -25.27 22.71
CA TRP A 771 23.60 -23.94 22.22
C TRP A 771 24.47 -24.00 20.95
N GLY A 772 24.04 -23.29 19.92
CA GLY A 772 24.77 -23.06 18.69
C GLY A 772 24.91 -21.58 18.37
N GLY A 773 26.03 -21.18 17.80
CA GLY A 773 26.21 -19.85 17.19
C GLY A 773 26.56 -19.99 15.72
N GLY A 774 26.01 -19.13 14.86
CA GLY A 774 26.14 -19.32 13.42
C GLY A 774 25.57 -18.21 12.54
N LEU A 775 25.26 -18.61 11.31
CA LEU A 775 24.75 -17.73 10.26
C LEU A 775 23.43 -18.26 9.71
N ILE A 776 22.52 -17.34 9.41
CA ILE A 776 21.33 -17.60 8.59
C ILE A 776 21.59 -17.06 7.19
N VAL A 777 21.39 -17.90 6.17
CA VAL A 777 21.53 -17.55 4.76
C VAL A 777 20.18 -17.67 4.05
N ASN A 778 19.68 -16.56 3.53
CA ASN A 778 18.43 -16.52 2.76
C ASN A 778 18.73 -16.43 1.24
N PHE A 779 18.10 -17.26 0.40
CA PHE A 779 18.40 -17.32 -1.04
C PHE A 779 17.18 -17.49 -1.95
#